data_AF-A0A6P4Z3P7-F1
#
_entry.id   AF-A0A6P4Z3P7-F1
#
_cell.length_a   1.000
_cell.length_b   1.000
_cell.length_c   1.000
_cell.angle_alpha   90.00
_cell.angle_beta   90.00
_cell.angle_gamma   90.00
#
_symmetry.space_group_name_H-M   'P 1'
#
loop_
_entity.id
_entity.type
_entity.pdbx_description
1 polymer ?
#
loop_
_entity_poly.entity_id
_entity_poly.type
_entity_poly.pdbx_seq_one_letter_code
_entity_poly.pdbx_strand_id
1 'polypeptide(L)'
;MPPKQDKISDDPRVYIYGDTKLLMELRSAPYDPKKNVWVPDDKECYIAVEVKEEKGDKVVVQLPKGATKDFPKDKLVMMNPSKFVCCEDMANMTYLNDASVLATLRDRYANGLIYTYSGLFCVVINPFRRLPLYTEEVVGMYRGKRRQEVPPHLFSVADNAYQNMLIDHQNQSMLITGESGAGKTENTKKVISYFALVAALGGPKKAEEEKKITLEDQIVQTNPVLESFGNAKTVRNNNSSRFGKFIRIHFNTKGKLAGADIESYLLEKVRVVEQLPGMERGYHIFYQLLSSGLKEVTKMIMVNEDAHEYKFLEKGEKTIKNVDDKEEMLLTDEAFDVLGFTQDEKTNIYKLTGGLLHFGNIKFKSKPREEQAECDGTESADKMCYLYGLNSGELQKGLLKPRGKLNVEKANRALEEQIAESNVKIEESGRQIQELTSLKSRLETENSEIARQLEESESQCSQLARAKSMLNQQLEELKRQLEEETKAKNHLSHQLRAAQHDCDTLKVQLEEEQEGKAEIQRALSKANTEVTAWRAKYESDAIQRAEELEDAKKKLAARLQDAEEQVEAANAKCSSLEKAKNRLAGEVEDLMIDVERANGAAAQLEKKQRLVDKQIAEWKTKCEEIGAELETSTKEARAYANELYKLKGQYEETLEALESLKKENKALHDEIHELTDQLGEGGKSVHELEKAKKRLEVEKEELQTALEEAEGALEVEEGKVLRVQLELSQLKADIDRRLAEKDEEFENTRKNHQRALDALQTTLDVEAKGRNEAVRAKKKLEADVNEVEAALENATKANNEARKTINKLQNQIQEVQATIDDEQRAREEAREHLAMSERRSNMLTAELEELRNGLDQAERARKMTEAELVESSDRVGELSAQNASLAGHKRKLEGEIGTLQAELDEVMAEHRQTEEKAKKAIGDAARIAEDLRQEQEHTAHIEKTKKNLEASIKDLQRRLDEAEAVAMKGGKRQLQKLEARVRDLESELDTEQRRHQDTLKNLRKNERRLKELSFQADEDRKKEERMQEMVEKLQLKIKSYKRQVEEAEEQANVNLAKWRKTQHDLEDAQERAEMAESALGKMRAQHRSAPSKGGKQ
;
A
#
# COMPACT_ATOMS: atom_id res chain seq x y z
N MET A 1 -12.96 32.55 32.81
CA MET A 1 -13.48 32.84 34.17
C MET A 1 -13.70 31.52 34.90
N PRO A 2 -13.30 31.36 36.16
CA PRO A 2 -13.76 30.23 36.97
C PRO A 2 -15.29 30.32 37.16
N PRO A 3 -16.01 29.19 37.16
CA PRO A 3 -17.47 29.16 37.41
C PRO A 3 -17.83 29.83 38.74
N LYS A 4 -18.88 30.67 38.71
CA LYS A 4 -19.33 31.61 39.76
C LYS A 4 -19.84 30.98 41.07
N GLN A 5 -19.64 29.69 41.30
CA GLN A 5 -20.10 29.02 42.51
C GLN A 5 -18.96 28.94 43.54
N ASP A 6 -19.05 29.76 44.59
CA ASP A 6 -18.10 29.79 45.73
C ASP A 6 -18.19 28.54 46.63
N LYS A 7 -19.19 27.67 46.44
CA LYS A 7 -19.30 26.36 47.10
C LYS A 7 -19.51 25.27 46.04
N ILE A 8 -18.62 24.28 46.04
CA ILE A 8 -18.74 23.08 45.20
C ILE A 8 -19.83 22.20 45.83
N SER A 9 -20.82 21.79 45.03
CA SER A 9 -21.84 20.81 45.42
C SER A 9 -21.20 19.43 45.47
N ASP A 10 -21.53 18.62 46.47
CA ASP A 10 -21.08 17.23 46.50
C ASP A 10 -21.91 16.32 45.56
N ASP A 11 -23.10 16.78 45.14
CA ASP A 11 -23.95 16.05 44.19
C ASP A 11 -23.37 16.14 42.76
N PRO A 12 -22.95 15.01 42.14
CA PRO A 12 -22.42 14.99 40.78
C PRO A 12 -23.42 15.45 39.72
N ARG A 13 -24.73 15.31 39.97
CA ARG A 13 -25.79 15.61 38.99
C ARG A 13 -25.80 17.08 38.59
N VAL A 14 -25.41 17.97 39.50
CA VAL A 14 -25.27 19.41 39.24
C VAL A 14 -24.26 19.67 38.12
N TYR A 15 -23.19 18.89 38.04
CA TYR A 15 -22.12 19.04 37.04
C TYR A 15 -22.33 18.21 35.77
N ILE A 16 -23.37 17.38 35.73
CA ILE A 16 -23.75 16.55 34.58
C ILE A 16 -24.94 17.18 33.85
N TYR A 17 -26.01 17.52 34.58
CA TYR A 17 -27.25 18.07 34.04
C TYR A 17 -27.34 19.59 34.11
N GLY A 18 -26.58 20.22 35.01
CA GLY A 18 -26.71 21.65 35.30
C GLY A 18 -27.99 21.96 36.09
N ASP A 19 -28.19 23.23 36.39
CA ASP A 19 -29.46 23.70 36.96
C ASP A 19 -30.53 23.72 35.85
N THR A 20 -31.46 22.77 35.92
CA THR A 20 -32.54 22.62 34.92
C THR A 20 -33.40 23.87 34.80
N LYS A 21 -33.63 24.60 35.90
CA LYS A 21 -34.45 25.81 35.88
C LYS A 21 -33.71 26.93 35.13
N LEU A 22 -32.44 27.14 35.46
CA LEU A 22 -31.60 28.13 34.78
C LEU A 22 -31.46 27.83 33.28
N LEU A 23 -31.24 26.56 32.92
CA LEU A 23 -31.13 26.15 31.51
C LEU A 23 -32.44 26.37 30.74
N MET A 24 -33.59 26.14 31.37
CA MET A 24 -34.90 26.41 30.76
C MET A 24 -35.11 27.91 30.53
N GLU A 25 -34.75 28.75 31.50
CA GLU A 25 -34.81 30.22 31.38
C GLU A 25 -33.91 30.71 30.24
N LEU A 26 -32.64 30.26 30.19
CA LEU A 26 -31.69 30.60 29.12
C LEU A 26 -32.17 30.17 27.74
N ARG A 27 -32.75 28.96 27.62
CA ARG A 27 -33.27 28.44 26.34
C ARG A 27 -34.52 29.14 25.86
N SER A 28 -35.27 29.77 26.76
CA SER A 28 -36.46 30.58 26.48
C SER A 28 -36.16 32.05 26.21
N ALA A 29 -34.90 32.48 26.26
CA ALA A 29 -34.51 33.88 26.07
C ALA A 29 -34.94 34.40 24.68
N PRO A 30 -35.44 35.66 24.59
CA PRO A 30 -35.84 36.26 23.31
C PRO A 30 -34.71 36.25 22.28
N TYR A 31 -35.02 35.87 21.05
CA TYR A 31 -34.07 35.77 19.95
C TYR A 31 -34.72 36.27 18.66
N ASP A 32 -34.01 37.14 17.93
CA ASP A 32 -34.37 37.62 16.60
C ASP A 32 -33.27 37.19 15.60
N PRO A 33 -33.57 36.28 14.65
CA PRO A 33 -32.57 35.76 13.71
C PRO A 33 -31.99 36.81 12.77
N LYS A 34 -32.65 37.96 12.60
CA LYS A 34 -32.17 39.04 11.74
C LYS A 34 -31.32 40.05 12.50
N LYS A 35 -31.47 40.13 13.82
CA LYS A 35 -30.78 41.11 14.64
C LYS A 35 -29.63 40.52 15.44
N ASN A 36 -29.78 39.31 15.97
CA ASN A 36 -28.76 38.73 16.82
C ASN A 36 -27.65 38.08 15.98
N VAL A 37 -26.45 38.62 16.08
CA VAL A 37 -25.27 38.17 15.33
C VAL A 37 -24.03 38.18 16.23
N TRP A 38 -23.01 37.45 15.82
CA TRP A 38 -21.67 37.50 16.39
C TRP A 38 -20.79 38.45 15.57
N VAL A 39 -19.93 39.20 16.25
CA VAL A 39 -18.87 39.99 15.61
C VAL A 39 -17.52 39.71 16.27
N PRO A 40 -16.41 39.79 15.52
CA PRO A 40 -15.08 39.60 16.07
C PRO A 40 -14.70 40.71 17.06
N ASP A 41 -13.98 40.34 18.11
CA ASP A 41 -13.46 41.24 19.15
C ASP A 41 -12.02 40.85 19.52
N ASP A 42 -11.14 41.84 19.65
CA ASP A 42 -9.70 41.61 19.88
C ASP A 42 -9.39 40.97 21.24
N LYS A 43 -10.31 41.06 22.22
CA LYS A 43 -10.12 40.53 23.58
C LYS A 43 -10.91 39.26 23.84
N GLU A 44 -12.18 39.23 23.44
CA GLU A 44 -13.10 38.12 23.71
C GLU A 44 -13.25 37.13 22.55
N CYS A 45 -12.48 37.35 21.48
CA CYS A 45 -12.55 36.69 20.17
C CYS A 45 -13.86 36.99 19.42
N TYR A 46 -15.00 36.72 20.05
CA TYR A 46 -16.33 37.01 19.54
C TYR A 46 -17.25 37.54 20.64
N ILE A 47 -18.11 38.48 20.28
CA ILE A 47 -19.13 39.05 21.16
C ILE A 47 -20.51 39.02 20.49
N ALA A 48 -21.55 38.76 21.29
CA ALA A 48 -22.93 38.82 20.85
C ALA A 48 -23.37 40.28 20.72
N VAL A 49 -23.97 40.64 19.58
CA VAL A 49 -24.44 42.00 19.31
C VAL A 49 -25.83 41.98 18.65
N GLU A 50 -26.50 43.12 18.69
CA GLU A 50 -27.78 43.32 18.03
C GLU A 50 -27.63 44.32 16.86
N VAL A 51 -28.02 43.92 15.65
CA VAL A 51 -28.06 44.81 14.48
C VAL A 51 -29.15 45.86 14.68
N LYS A 52 -28.78 47.14 14.53
CA LYS A 52 -29.72 48.28 14.58
C LYS A 52 -30.07 48.82 13.21
N GLU A 53 -29.07 48.99 12.34
CA GLU A 53 -29.24 49.62 11.03
C GLU A 53 -28.24 49.04 10.01
N GLU A 54 -28.67 48.83 8.77
CA GLU A 54 -27.79 48.47 7.66
C GLU A 54 -27.53 49.69 6.78
N LYS A 55 -26.26 50.04 6.55
CA LYS A 55 -25.79 51.18 5.74
C LYS A 55 -24.87 50.70 4.62
N GLY A 56 -25.44 50.23 3.52
CA GLY A 56 -24.67 49.68 2.39
C GLY A 56 -23.83 48.47 2.81
N ASP A 57 -22.50 48.57 2.70
CA ASP A 57 -21.55 47.50 3.05
C ASP A 57 -21.21 47.43 4.55
N LYS A 58 -21.75 48.34 5.36
CA LYS A 58 -21.54 48.38 6.83
C LYS A 58 -22.85 48.18 7.58
N VAL A 59 -22.76 47.54 8.74
CA VAL A 59 -23.88 47.29 9.64
C VAL A 59 -23.58 47.94 10.99
N VAL A 60 -24.50 48.77 11.48
CA VAL A 60 -24.44 49.40 12.79
C VAL A 60 -24.95 48.39 13.82
N VAL A 61 -24.06 47.91 14.69
CA VAL A 61 -24.41 46.95 15.75
C VAL A 61 -24.35 47.60 17.13
N GLN A 62 -25.20 47.14 18.04
CA GLN A 62 -25.17 47.51 19.45
C GLN A 62 -24.35 46.50 20.25
N LEU A 63 -23.33 47.00 20.93
CA LEU A 63 -22.46 46.23 21.82
C LEU A 63 -23.13 45.99 23.19
N PRO A 64 -22.71 44.97 23.97
CA PRO A 64 -23.31 44.63 25.27
C PRO A 64 -23.35 45.75 26.33
N LYS A 65 -22.59 46.84 26.16
CA LYS A 65 -22.58 48.03 27.05
C LYS A 65 -23.41 49.21 26.50
N GLY A 66 -24.24 48.98 25.49
CA GLY A 66 -25.11 49.98 24.87
C GLY A 66 -24.43 50.87 23.82
N ALA A 67 -23.11 50.84 23.69
CA ALA A 67 -22.37 51.55 22.64
C ALA A 67 -22.65 50.95 21.26
N THR A 68 -22.69 51.78 20.22
CA THR A 68 -22.84 51.33 18.82
C THR A 68 -21.51 51.39 18.09
N LYS A 69 -21.30 50.46 17.16
CA LYS A 69 -20.10 50.39 16.32
C LYS A 69 -20.47 49.90 14.93
N ASP A 70 -19.79 50.44 13.92
CA ASP A 70 -19.96 50.01 12.53
C ASP A 70 -19.06 48.81 12.25
N PHE A 71 -19.63 47.74 11.70
CA PHE A 71 -18.90 46.55 11.26
C PHE A 71 -19.13 46.28 9.76
N PRO A 72 -18.10 45.82 9.03
CA PRO A 72 -18.29 45.31 7.68
C PRO A 72 -19.27 44.12 7.66
N LYS A 73 -20.17 44.08 6.68
CA LYS A 73 -21.24 43.06 6.60
C LYS A 73 -20.70 41.62 6.49
N ASP A 74 -19.55 41.43 5.86
CA ASP A 74 -18.83 40.16 5.72
C ASP A 74 -18.26 39.62 7.04
N LYS A 75 -18.09 40.47 8.06
CA LYS A 75 -17.57 40.10 9.38
C LYS A 75 -18.65 39.68 10.36
N LEU A 76 -19.93 39.83 10.01
CA LEU A 76 -21.04 39.36 10.83
C LEU A 76 -21.20 37.86 10.67
N VAL A 77 -21.29 37.15 11.79
CA VAL A 77 -21.46 35.69 11.83
C VAL A 77 -22.82 35.37 12.45
N MET A 78 -23.57 34.45 11.82
CA MET A 78 -24.92 34.09 12.27
C MET A 78 -24.91 33.49 13.68
N MET A 79 -25.83 33.93 14.54
CA MET A 79 -25.98 33.43 15.90
C MET A 79 -27.06 32.36 15.98
N ASN A 80 -26.79 31.27 16.71
CA ASN A 80 -27.79 30.23 16.95
C ASN A 80 -28.95 30.71 17.82
N PRO A 81 -30.18 30.21 17.58
CA PRO A 81 -31.32 30.48 18.46
C PRO A 81 -31.10 30.04 19.91
N SER A 82 -31.71 30.74 20.86
CA SER A 82 -31.57 30.48 22.32
C SER A 82 -31.83 29.04 22.73
N LYS A 83 -32.66 28.29 22.00
CA LYS A 83 -32.93 26.86 22.26
C LYS A 83 -31.67 25.98 22.27
N PHE A 84 -30.59 26.42 21.60
CA PHE A 84 -29.31 25.71 21.53
C PHE A 84 -28.30 26.13 22.61
N VAL A 85 -28.67 27.07 23.49
CA VAL A 85 -27.81 27.46 24.62
C VAL A 85 -27.53 26.24 25.50
N CYS A 86 -26.25 26.04 25.81
CA CYS A 86 -25.73 24.87 26.52
C CYS A 86 -26.19 23.54 25.91
N CYS A 87 -26.32 23.45 24.58
CA CYS A 87 -26.63 22.18 23.92
C CYS A 87 -25.58 21.11 24.25
N GLU A 88 -26.02 19.86 24.35
CA GLU A 88 -25.15 18.74 24.73
C GLU A 88 -24.26 18.28 23.58
N ASP A 89 -24.76 18.40 22.35
CA ASP A 89 -24.02 18.10 21.12
C ASP A 89 -24.10 19.28 20.16
N MET A 90 -22.94 19.90 19.93
CA MET A 90 -22.79 21.07 19.06
C MET A 90 -23.08 20.74 17.58
N ALA A 91 -23.04 19.47 17.17
CA ALA A 91 -23.43 19.07 15.82
C ALA A 91 -24.93 19.27 15.54
N ASN A 92 -25.75 19.42 16.58
CA ASN A 92 -27.18 19.68 16.45
C ASN A 92 -27.52 21.16 16.26
N MET A 93 -26.55 22.07 16.36
CA MET A 93 -26.77 23.50 16.14
C MET A 93 -27.13 23.79 14.68
N THR A 94 -27.90 24.86 14.45
CA THR A 94 -28.30 25.26 13.09
C THR A 94 -27.16 25.96 12.35
N TYR A 95 -26.45 26.85 13.03
CA TYR A 95 -25.30 27.56 12.46
C TYR A 95 -24.00 26.97 13.03
N LEU A 96 -23.22 26.32 12.17
CA LEU A 96 -21.93 25.73 12.53
C LEU A 96 -20.82 26.72 12.20
N ASN A 97 -20.42 27.52 13.19
CA ASN A 97 -19.35 28.50 13.08
C ASN A 97 -18.55 28.61 14.39
N ASP A 98 -17.34 29.13 14.30
CA ASP A 98 -16.38 29.22 15.42
C ASP A 98 -16.97 30.00 16.61
N ALA A 99 -17.70 31.09 16.34
CA ALA A 99 -18.33 31.90 17.37
C ALA A 99 -19.38 31.11 18.17
N SER A 100 -20.20 30.30 17.50
CA SER A 100 -21.24 29.49 18.15
C SER A 100 -20.66 28.31 18.94
N VAL A 101 -19.60 27.68 18.44
CA VAL A 101 -18.85 26.64 19.16
C VAL A 101 -18.23 27.23 20.43
N LEU A 102 -17.51 28.35 20.30
CA LEU A 102 -16.88 29.03 21.42
C LEU A 102 -17.91 29.46 22.48
N ALA A 103 -19.03 30.05 22.06
CA ALA A 103 -20.09 30.50 22.96
C ALA A 103 -20.69 29.32 23.74
N THR A 104 -21.01 28.21 23.05
CA THR A 104 -21.59 27.02 23.69
C THR A 104 -20.63 26.43 24.73
N LEU A 105 -19.35 26.28 24.40
CA LEU A 105 -18.33 25.79 25.31
C LEU A 105 -18.15 26.72 26.51
N ARG A 106 -18.14 28.04 26.28
CA ARG A 106 -18.02 29.07 27.33
C ARG A 106 -19.21 29.04 28.29
N ASP A 107 -20.43 28.94 27.77
CA ASP A 107 -21.66 28.89 28.56
C ASP A 107 -21.75 27.61 29.39
N ARG A 108 -21.45 26.44 28.79
CA ARG A 108 -21.41 25.17 29.51
C ARG A 108 -20.39 25.19 30.63
N TYR A 109 -19.17 25.67 30.34
CA TYR A 109 -18.10 25.79 31.33
C TYR A 109 -18.48 26.73 32.48
N ALA A 110 -19.12 27.87 32.18
CA ALA A 110 -19.58 28.81 33.20
C ALA A 110 -20.63 28.19 34.15
N ASN A 111 -21.40 27.22 33.66
CA ASN A 111 -22.38 26.45 34.43
C ASN A 111 -21.80 25.16 35.05
N GLY A 112 -20.48 24.98 35.03
CA GLY A 112 -19.80 23.81 35.62
C GLY A 112 -19.91 22.52 34.79
N LEU A 113 -20.42 22.60 33.56
CA LEU A 113 -20.54 21.49 32.63
C LEU A 113 -19.27 21.41 31.77
N ILE A 114 -18.35 20.52 32.13
CA ILE A 114 -17.02 20.44 31.50
C ILE A 114 -16.98 19.57 30.24
N TYR A 115 -17.98 18.71 30.05
CA TYR A 115 -18.09 17.78 28.94
C TYR A 115 -19.11 18.28 27.92
N THR A 116 -18.75 18.27 26.64
CA THR A 116 -19.63 18.67 25.53
C THR A 116 -19.34 17.82 24.31
N TYR A 117 -20.36 17.31 23.63
CA TYR A 117 -20.16 16.62 22.37
C TYR A 117 -20.04 17.60 21.20
N SER A 118 -19.27 17.19 20.19
CA SER A 118 -19.19 17.84 18.88
C SER A 118 -19.13 16.73 17.83
N GLY A 119 -20.28 16.20 17.43
CA GLY A 119 -20.34 15.04 16.54
C GLY A 119 -19.69 13.82 17.21
N LEU A 120 -18.64 13.23 16.64
CA LEU A 120 -17.95 12.10 17.28
C LEU A 120 -17.10 12.50 18.51
N PHE A 121 -16.71 13.78 18.61
CA PHE A 121 -15.79 14.24 19.64
C PHE A 121 -16.49 14.47 20.98
N CYS A 122 -15.81 14.11 22.07
CA CYS A 122 -16.13 14.55 23.42
C CYS A 122 -15.12 15.63 23.84
N VAL A 123 -15.53 16.89 23.76
CA VAL A 123 -14.74 18.03 24.20
C VAL A 123 -14.74 18.09 25.72
N VAL A 124 -13.56 18.14 26.33
CA VAL A 124 -13.36 18.23 27.77
C VAL A 124 -12.60 19.51 28.09
N ILE A 125 -13.21 20.39 28.88
CA ILE A 125 -12.56 21.63 29.34
C ILE A 125 -12.05 21.42 30.77
N ASN A 126 -10.73 21.58 30.97
CA ASN A 126 -10.13 21.41 32.29
C ASN A 126 -10.74 22.40 33.31
N PRO A 127 -11.40 21.92 34.39
CA PRO A 127 -12.02 22.77 35.40
C PRO A 127 -11.03 23.47 36.33
N PHE A 128 -9.76 23.08 36.35
CA PHE A 128 -8.73 23.52 37.31
C PHE A 128 -9.14 23.34 38.79
N ARG A 129 -10.11 22.47 39.06
CA ARG A 129 -10.60 22.11 40.38
C ARG A 129 -11.21 20.71 40.36
N ARG A 130 -11.24 20.05 41.51
CA ARG A 130 -11.81 18.70 41.63
C ARG A 130 -13.34 18.79 41.69
N LEU A 131 -14.00 18.21 40.69
CA LEU A 131 -15.46 18.05 40.65
C LEU A 131 -15.82 16.60 41.01
N PRO A 132 -16.97 16.32 41.65
CA PRO A 132 -17.40 14.97 42.03
C PRO A 132 -17.85 14.09 40.84
N LEU A 133 -17.27 14.26 39.65
CA LEU A 133 -17.70 13.61 38.40
C LEU A 133 -17.17 12.17 38.20
N TYR A 134 -16.29 11.69 39.08
CA TYR A 134 -15.58 10.42 38.91
C TYR A 134 -15.83 9.43 40.05
N THR A 135 -17.01 9.50 40.66
CA THR A 135 -17.43 8.59 41.74
C THR A 135 -18.04 7.31 41.17
N GLU A 136 -18.12 6.25 41.99
CA GLU A 136 -18.78 5.00 41.61
C GLU A 136 -20.26 5.20 41.24
N GLU A 137 -20.94 6.17 41.87
CA GLU A 137 -22.31 6.54 41.50
C GLU A 137 -22.39 6.96 40.04
N VAL A 138 -21.48 7.83 39.58
CA VAL A 138 -21.44 8.29 38.19
C VAL A 138 -21.08 7.15 37.25
N VAL A 139 -20.18 6.24 37.64
CA VAL A 139 -19.89 5.02 36.85
C VAL A 139 -21.17 4.22 36.62
N GLY A 140 -21.99 4.04 37.66
CA GLY A 140 -23.29 3.38 37.58
C GLY A 140 -24.30 4.09 36.67
N MET A 141 -24.28 5.43 36.61
CA MET A 141 -25.15 6.20 35.72
C MET A 141 -24.87 5.96 34.23
N TYR A 142 -23.61 5.77 33.88
CA TYR A 142 -23.17 5.66 32.47
C TYR A 142 -23.07 4.22 31.96
N ARG A 143 -23.04 3.22 32.85
CA ARG A 143 -22.86 1.82 32.49
C ARG A 143 -24.02 1.27 31.66
N GLY A 144 -23.70 0.69 30.51
CA GLY A 144 -24.67 0.08 29.58
C GLY A 144 -25.64 1.08 28.97
N LYS A 145 -25.31 2.38 28.96
CA LYS A 145 -26.17 3.43 28.42
C LYS A 145 -25.68 3.89 27.06
N ARG A 146 -26.63 4.01 26.13
CA ARG A 146 -26.32 4.60 24.82
C ARG A 146 -26.03 6.08 24.98
N ARG A 147 -25.16 6.60 24.13
CA ARG A 147 -24.75 8.02 24.17
C ARG A 147 -25.91 9.03 24.17
N GLN A 148 -27.05 8.74 23.54
CA GLN A 148 -28.20 9.66 23.54
C GLN A 148 -29.05 9.58 24.82
N GLU A 149 -28.85 8.58 25.68
CA GLU A 149 -29.65 8.36 26.89
C GLU A 149 -29.10 9.10 28.11
N VAL A 150 -27.84 9.55 28.03
CA VAL A 150 -27.10 10.18 29.13
C VAL A 150 -26.38 11.43 28.64
N PRO A 151 -26.23 12.47 29.49
CA PRO A 151 -25.54 13.70 29.09
C PRO A 151 -24.06 13.45 28.74
N PRO A 152 -23.39 14.39 28.06
CA PRO A 152 -22.00 14.23 27.66
C PRO A 152 -21.07 13.92 28.82
N HIS A 153 -20.29 12.85 28.69
CA HIS A 153 -19.25 12.48 29.66
C HIS A 153 -18.21 11.56 29.03
N LEU A 154 -16.99 11.62 29.54
CA LEU A 154 -15.91 10.70 29.19
C LEU A 154 -16.27 9.22 29.41
N PHE A 155 -17.14 8.95 30.40
CA PHE A 155 -17.57 7.60 30.76
C PHE A 155 -18.58 7.05 29.77
N SER A 156 -19.38 7.90 29.13
CA SER A 156 -20.21 7.48 28.02
C SER A 156 -19.34 6.99 26.86
N VAL A 157 -18.28 7.74 26.51
CA VAL A 157 -17.36 7.32 25.43
C VAL A 157 -16.66 6.00 25.78
N ALA A 158 -16.17 5.87 27.02
CA ALA A 158 -15.54 4.64 27.49
C ALA A 158 -16.51 3.45 27.50
N ASP A 159 -17.73 3.60 28.02
CA ASP A 159 -18.74 2.54 28.03
C ASP A 159 -19.15 2.11 26.63
N ASN A 160 -19.38 3.06 25.71
CA ASN A 160 -19.73 2.73 24.34
C ASN A 160 -18.58 1.99 23.63
N ALA A 161 -17.33 2.37 23.87
CA ALA A 161 -16.19 1.60 23.38
C ALA A 161 -16.16 0.18 23.97
N TYR A 162 -16.36 0.04 25.29
CA TYR A 162 -16.41 -1.27 25.94
C TYR A 162 -17.56 -2.15 25.40
N GLN A 163 -18.76 -1.61 25.26
CA GLN A 163 -19.91 -2.32 24.70
C GLN A 163 -19.67 -2.72 23.24
N ASN A 164 -19.20 -1.80 22.39
CA ASN A 164 -18.90 -2.10 20.98
C ASN A 164 -17.80 -3.17 20.85
N MET A 165 -16.77 -3.12 21.70
CA MET A 165 -15.75 -4.17 21.74
C MET A 165 -16.36 -5.56 22.03
N LEU A 166 -17.30 -5.63 22.97
CA LEU A 166 -17.95 -6.89 23.35
C LEU A 166 -18.97 -7.37 22.31
N ILE A 167 -19.68 -6.45 21.66
CA ILE A 167 -20.73 -6.75 20.68
C ILE A 167 -20.11 -7.08 19.31
N ASP A 168 -19.20 -6.23 18.83
CA ASP A 168 -18.64 -6.32 17.48
C ASP A 168 -17.42 -7.26 17.42
N HIS A 169 -16.88 -7.66 18.59
CA HIS A 169 -15.66 -8.45 18.73
C HIS A 169 -14.44 -7.83 18.03
N GLN A 170 -14.37 -6.50 18.01
CA GLN A 170 -13.27 -5.73 17.43
C GLN A 170 -12.58 -4.85 18.47
N ASN A 171 -11.26 -4.72 18.35
CA ASN A 171 -10.47 -3.82 19.18
C ASN A 171 -10.95 -2.37 19.00
N GLN A 172 -10.94 -1.60 20.09
CA GLN A 172 -11.35 -0.20 20.10
C GLN A 172 -10.18 0.71 20.46
N SER A 173 -10.21 1.94 19.96
CA SER A 173 -9.20 2.95 20.25
C SER A 173 -9.86 4.23 20.75
N MET A 174 -9.33 4.80 21.85
CA MET A 174 -9.73 6.12 22.35
C MET A 174 -8.55 7.08 22.21
N LEU A 175 -8.69 8.08 21.34
CA LEU A 175 -7.67 9.10 21.11
C LEU A 175 -7.95 10.33 21.97
N ILE A 176 -7.11 10.57 22.99
CA ILE A 176 -7.23 11.73 23.88
C ILE A 176 -6.20 12.79 23.48
N THR A 177 -6.66 13.80 22.74
CA THR A 177 -5.82 14.90 22.23
C THR A 177 -5.96 16.16 23.08
N GLY A 178 -4.96 17.03 23.03
CA GLY A 178 -4.98 18.33 23.70
C GLY A 178 -3.57 18.89 23.90
N GLU A 179 -3.46 20.21 24.10
CA GLU A 179 -2.18 20.83 24.45
C GLU A 179 -1.74 20.47 25.89
N SER A 180 -0.59 20.99 26.28
CA SER A 180 -0.13 20.88 27.66
C SER A 180 -1.07 21.65 28.61
N GLY A 181 -1.41 21.08 29.76
CA GLY A 181 -2.40 21.65 30.70
C GLY A 181 -3.86 21.32 30.39
N ALA A 182 -4.17 20.68 29.26
CA ALA A 182 -5.55 20.29 28.91
C ALA A 182 -6.16 19.17 29.79
N GLY A 183 -5.35 18.50 30.61
CA GLY A 183 -5.82 17.41 31.49
C GLY A 183 -5.87 16.02 30.83
N LYS A 184 -5.08 15.79 29.76
CA LYS A 184 -5.04 14.49 29.04
C LYS A 184 -4.76 13.30 29.97
N THR A 185 -3.72 13.42 30.81
CA THR A 185 -3.28 12.37 31.73
C THR A 185 -4.37 12.02 32.74
N GLU A 186 -5.03 13.03 33.31
CA GLU A 186 -6.14 12.84 34.24
C GLU A 186 -7.33 12.15 33.57
N ASN A 187 -7.75 12.60 32.38
CA ASN A 187 -8.81 11.93 31.63
C ASN A 187 -8.44 10.47 31.32
N THR A 188 -7.20 10.20 30.94
CA THR A 188 -6.70 8.84 30.69
C THR A 188 -6.80 7.98 31.95
N LYS A 189 -6.36 8.48 33.12
CA LYS A 189 -6.50 7.81 34.41
C LYS A 189 -7.97 7.47 34.72
N LYS A 190 -8.89 8.39 34.45
CA LYS A 190 -10.33 8.18 34.68
C LYS A 190 -10.94 7.15 33.73
N VAL A 191 -10.53 7.10 32.46
CA VAL A 191 -10.95 6.05 31.50
C VAL A 191 -10.48 4.67 31.96
N ILE A 192 -9.20 4.55 32.36
CA ILE A 192 -8.65 3.29 32.88
C ILE A 192 -9.44 2.84 34.13
N SER A 193 -9.68 3.77 35.06
CA SER A 193 -10.45 3.50 36.29
C SER A 193 -11.88 3.05 35.97
N TYR A 194 -12.51 3.62 34.93
CA TYR A 194 -13.83 3.22 34.48
C TYR A 194 -13.85 1.76 33.99
N PHE A 195 -12.92 1.40 33.10
CA PHE A 195 -12.80 0.04 32.57
C PHE A 195 -12.54 -1.00 33.66
N ALA A 196 -11.66 -0.67 34.61
CA ALA A 196 -11.40 -1.45 35.80
C ALA A 196 -12.68 -1.76 36.58
N LEU A 197 -13.45 -0.73 36.94
CA LEU A 197 -14.69 -0.88 37.72
C LEU A 197 -15.78 -1.66 36.96
N VAL A 198 -15.99 -1.38 35.68
CA VAL A 198 -17.00 -2.08 34.87
C VAL A 198 -16.66 -3.57 34.70
N ALA A 199 -15.38 -3.89 34.51
CA ALA A 199 -14.89 -5.26 34.37
C ALA A 199 -14.94 -6.05 35.71
N ALA A 200 -14.68 -5.39 36.84
CA ALA A 200 -14.69 -6.01 38.16
C ALA A 200 -16.10 -6.39 38.64
N LEU A 201 -17.12 -5.62 38.30
CA LEU A 201 -18.51 -5.82 38.73
C LEU A 201 -19.22 -7.05 38.09
N GLY A 202 -18.54 -7.83 37.25
CA GLY A 202 -19.04 -9.07 36.63
C GLY A 202 -18.60 -10.37 37.34
N GLY A 203 -18.08 -10.30 38.57
CA GLY A 203 -17.69 -11.48 39.37
C GLY A 203 -18.37 -11.52 40.74
N PRO A 204 -18.51 -12.70 41.36
CA PRO A 204 -19.00 -12.78 42.74
C PRO A 204 -18.03 -12.01 43.64
N LYS A 205 -18.55 -11.04 44.40
CA LYS A 205 -17.78 -10.35 45.45
C LYS A 205 -17.36 -11.39 46.49
N LYS A 206 -16.10 -11.83 46.47
CA LYS A 206 -15.50 -12.49 47.62
C LYS A 206 -15.19 -11.40 48.64
N ALA A 207 -15.88 -11.46 49.77
CA ALA A 207 -15.50 -10.73 50.96
C ALA A 207 -14.19 -11.32 51.50
N GLU A 208 -13.30 -10.45 51.97
CA GLU A 208 -12.13 -10.75 52.79
C GLU A 208 -11.05 -11.65 52.15
N GLU A 209 -10.13 -11.06 51.40
CA GLU A 209 -8.73 -11.52 51.34
C GLU A 209 -7.81 -10.28 51.39
N GLU A 210 -6.74 -10.37 52.17
CA GLU A 210 -5.72 -9.34 52.43
C GLU A 210 -5.22 -8.67 51.15
N LYS A 211 -4.78 -7.39 51.27
CA LYS A 211 -4.16 -6.51 50.26
C LYS A 211 -3.36 -7.22 49.15
N LYS A 212 -4.01 -7.92 48.23
CA LYS A 212 -3.42 -8.29 46.94
C LYS A 212 -3.56 -7.08 46.05
N ILE A 213 -2.41 -6.54 45.64
CA ILE A 213 -2.32 -5.49 44.64
C ILE A 213 -3.15 -5.94 43.44
N THR A 214 -4.17 -5.16 43.12
CA THR A 214 -5.08 -5.48 42.02
C THR A 214 -4.43 -5.09 40.69
N LEU A 215 -4.87 -5.70 39.57
CA LEU A 215 -4.32 -5.35 38.25
C LEU A 215 -4.64 -3.87 37.91
N GLU A 216 -5.76 -3.39 38.45
CA GLU A 216 -6.21 -2.01 38.44
C GLU A 216 -5.19 -1.09 39.13
N ASP A 217 -4.73 -1.46 40.34
CA ASP A 217 -3.71 -0.72 41.07
C ASP A 217 -2.40 -0.68 40.29
N GLN A 218 -2.00 -1.79 39.67
CA GLN A 218 -0.78 -1.84 38.86
C GLN A 218 -0.84 -0.86 37.68
N ILE A 219 -1.95 -0.80 36.93
CA ILE A 219 -2.06 0.10 35.78
C ILE A 219 -1.99 1.57 36.23
N VAL A 220 -2.64 1.93 37.34
CA VAL A 220 -2.59 3.30 37.87
C VAL A 220 -1.18 3.66 38.36
N GLN A 221 -0.50 2.70 38.99
CA GLN A 221 0.87 2.87 39.52
C GLN A 221 1.95 2.92 38.43
N THR A 222 1.62 2.67 37.15
CA THR A 222 2.55 2.99 36.06
C THR A 222 2.82 4.49 35.92
N ASN A 223 1.91 5.35 36.39
CA ASN A 223 2.01 6.79 36.12
C ASN A 223 3.15 7.46 36.89
N PRO A 224 3.35 7.27 38.21
CA PRO A 224 4.50 7.84 38.91
C PRO A 224 5.83 7.56 38.19
N VAL A 225 6.08 6.31 37.78
CA VAL A 225 7.29 5.94 37.02
C VAL A 225 7.36 6.68 35.68
N LEU A 226 6.29 6.64 34.88
CA LEU A 226 6.29 7.25 33.55
C LEU A 226 6.32 8.79 33.59
N GLU A 227 5.70 9.40 34.58
CA GLU A 227 5.73 10.85 34.79
C GLU A 227 7.14 11.27 35.26
N SER A 228 7.78 10.51 36.14
CA SER A 228 9.15 10.78 36.59
C SER A 228 10.17 10.76 35.45
N PHE A 229 10.10 9.77 34.56
CA PHE A 229 11.05 9.59 33.46
C PHE A 229 10.65 10.28 32.14
N GLY A 230 9.38 10.62 31.96
CA GLY A 230 8.83 11.10 30.70
C GLY A 230 8.14 12.46 30.76
N ASN A 231 7.92 13.02 31.95
CA ASN A 231 7.38 14.37 32.10
C ASN A 231 8.47 15.36 32.56
N ALA A 232 8.27 16.60 32.15
CA ALA A 232 9.13 17.71 32.49
C ALA A 232 8.34 19.01 32.66
N LYS A 233 8.92 19.98 33.36
CA LYS A 233 8.39 21.33 33.43
C LYS A 233 8.61 22.04 32.08
N THR A 234 7.54 22.58 31.54
CA THR A 234 7.55 23.44 30.35
C THR A 234 7.07 24.84 30.71
N VAL A 235 7.19 25.79 29.78
CA VAL A 235 6.70 27.18 29.95
C VAL A 235 5.23 27.25 30.36
N ARG A 236 4.38 26.35 29.82
CA ARG A 236 2.92 26.40 30.00
C ARG A 236 2.38 25.38 31.00
N ASN A 237 3.17 24.38 31.38
CA ASN A 237 2.72 23.29 32.25
C ASN A 237 3.88 22.71 33.04
N ASN A 238 3.67 22.57 34.35
CA ASN A 238 4.67 22.09 35.29
C ASN A 238 4.95 20.57 35.20
N ASN A 239 4.00 19.79 34.70
CA ASN A 239 4.11 18.34 34.59
C ASN A 239 3.66 17.90 33.18
N SER A 240 4.43 18.30 32.16
CA SER A 240 4.11 18.04 30.76
C SER A 240 4.74 16.74 30.29
N SER A 241 3.94 15.78 29.82
CA SER A 241 4.46 14.61 29.12
C SER A 241 5.20 15.00 27.84
N ARG A 242 6.42 14.49 27.68
CA ARG A 242 7.31 14.72 26.53
C ARG A 242 7.51 13.45 25.69
N PHE A 243 6.52 12.57 25.74
CA PHE A 243 6.41 11.35 24.95
C PHE A 243 4.94 11.05 24.68
N GLY A 244 4.66 10.33 23.59
CA GLY A 244 3.36 9.72 23.33
C GLY A 244 3.23 8.40 24.10
N LYS A 245 2.07 8.18 24.72
CA LYS A 245 1.76 6.93 25.46
C LYS A 245 0.58 6.25 24.76
N PHE A 246 0.77 5.01 24.31
CA PHE A 246 -0.29 4.15 23.82
C PHE A 246 -0.50 3.04 24.84
N ILE A 247 -1.68 2.99 25.45
CA ILE A 247 -2.02 2.01 26.48
C ILE A 247 -3.03 1.08 25.85
N ARG A 248 -2.73 -0.22 25.72
CA ARG A 248 -3.76 -1.20 25.40
C ARG A 248 -4.20 -1.87 26.70
N ILE A 249 -5.51 -1.93 26.88
CA ILE A 249 -6.13 -2.63 27.99
C ILE A 249 -6.76 -3.88 27.40
N HIS A 250 -6.30 -5.03 27.86
CA HIS A 250 -6.78 -6.31 27.40
C HIS A 250 -7.96 -6.76 28.23
N PHE A 251 -9.02 -7.19 27.55
CA PHE A 251 -10.15 -7.86 28.15
C PHE A 251 -10.24 -9.29 27.62
N ASN A 252 -10.63 -10.22 28.47
CA ASN A 252 -10.88 -11.60 28.06
C ASN A 252 -12.24 -11.74 27.37
N THR A 253 -12.55 -12.94 26.88
CA THR A 253 -13.82 -13.24 26.19
C THR A 253 -15.08 -13.03 27.04
N LYS A 254 -14.94 -12.90 28.38
CA LYS A 254 -16.05 -12.60 29.30
C LYS A 254 -16.14 -11.09 29.63
N GLY A 255 -15.34 -10.26 28.97
CA GLY A 255 -15.25 -8.82 29.19
C GLY A 255 -14.53 -8.43 30.48
N LYS A 256 -13.82 -9.34 31.15
CA LYS A 256 -13.04 -9.01 32.34
C LYS A 256 -11.64 -8.55 31.97
N LEU A 257 -11.06 -7.69 32.79
CA LEU A 257 -9.68 -7.23 32.65
C LEU A 257 -8.74 -8.44 32.64
N ALA A 258 -7.89 -8.54 31.62
CA ALA A 258 -6.95 -9.64 31.40
C ALA A 258 -5.49 -9.20 31.47
N GLY A 259 -5.23 -7.90 31.29
CA GLY A 259 -3.88 -7.34 31.22
C GLY A 259 -3.92 -5.89 30.75
N ALA A 260 -2.78 -5.23 30.78
CA ALA A 260 -2.56 -3.99 30.06
C ALA A 260 -1.09 -3.90 29.64
N ASP A 261 -0.83 -3.19 28.57
CA ASP A 261 0.51 -2.92 28.08
C ASP A 261 0.62 -1.46 27.66
N ILE A 262 1.85 -0.93 27.72
CA ILE A 262 2.14 0.48 27.46
C ILE A 262 3.27 0.55 26.46
N GLU A 263 2.99 1.13 25.29
CA GLU A 263 3.97 1.47 24.29
C GLU A 263 4.25 2.99 24.32
N SER A 264 5.52 3.36 24.43
CA SER A 264 5.96 4.75 24.43
C SER A 264 6.52 5.15 23.06
N TYR A 265 6.16 6.34 22.58
CA TYR A 265 6.55 6.88 21.29
C TYR A 265 7.21 8.24 21.44
N LEU A 266 8.24 8.52 20.63
CA LEU A 266 8.82 9.86 20.45
C LEU A 266 9.17 10.58 21.77
N LEU A 267 9.86 9.90 22.68
CA LEU A 267 10.42 10.55 23.87
C LEU A 267 11.39 11.66 23.44
N GLU A 268 11.21 12.87 23.98
CA GLU A 268 12.02 14.02 23.65
C GLU A 268 13.43 13.89 24.23
N LYS A 269 14.33 13.24 23.48
CA LYS A 269 15.71 12.97 23.93
C LYS A 269 16.51 14.24 24.23
N VAL A 270 16.28 15.31 23.47
CA VAL A 270 16.97 16.61 23.63
C VAL A 270 16.77 17.19 25.04
N ARG A 271 15.61 16.92 25.67
CA ARG A 271 15.26 17.37 27.02
C ARG A 271 16.24 16.93 28.10
N VAL A 272 16.93 15.81 27.88
CA VAL A 272 17.94 15.27 28.80
C VAL A 272 19.14 16.21 28.91
N VAL A 273 19.57 16.81 27.79
CA VAL A 273 20.82 17.58 27.71
C VAL A 273 20.60 19.08 27.60
N GLU A 274 19.40 19.51 27.22
CA GLU A 274 19.09 20.91 26.98
C GLU A 274 17.68 21.31 27.45
N GLN A 275 17.59 22.50 28.02
CA GLN A 275 16.36 23.12 28.49
C GLN A 275 16.40 24.63 28.21
N LEU A 276 15.23 25.24 27.96
CA LEU A 276 15.12 26.71 27.87
C LEU A 276 15.49 27.35 29.23
N PRO A 277 16.50 28.24 29.27
CA PRO A 277 17.04 28.77 30.51
C PRO A 277 15.98 29.45 31.39
N GLY A 278 15.86 29.01 32.64
CA GLY A 278 14.98 29.61 33.64
C GLY A 278 13.47 29.50 33.37
N MET A 279 13.05 28.73 32.35
CA MET A 279 11.63 28.54 32.03
C MET A 279 11.22 27.06 31.97
N GLU A 280 12.14 26.18 31.59
CA GLU A 280 11.91 24.74 31.45
C GLU A 280 12.83 23.94 32.36
N ARG A 281 12.45 22.70 32.66
CA ARG A 281 13.21 21.76 33.50
C ARG A 281 13.55 20.50 32.70
N GLY A 282 14.57 19.77 33.12
CA GLY A 282 14.78 18.38 32.66
C GLY A 282 13.66 17.45 33.13
N TYR A 283 13.79 16.15 32.86
CA TYR A 283 12.84 15.16 33.39
C TYR A 283 12.84 15.14 34.93
N HIS A 284 11.67 14.91 35.53
CA HIS A 284 11.48 15.01 36.98
C HIS A 284 12.40 14.08 37.78
N ILE A 285 12.66 12.87 37.27
CA ILE A 285 13.50 11.86 37.92
C ILE A 285 14.88 12.38 38.33
N PHE A 286 15.50 13.25 37.53
CA PHE A 286 16.82 13.79 37.88
C PHE A 286 16.77 14.54 39.20
N TYR A 287 15.75 15.35 39.41
CA TYR A 287 15.63 16.18 40.60
C TYR A 287 15.03 15.41 41.77
N GLN A 288 14.17 14.42 41.51
CA GLN A 288 13.72 13.46 42.51
C GLN A 288 14.91 12.68 43.10
N LEU A 289 15.89 12.26 42.28
CA LEU A 289 17.10 11.59 42.77
C LEU A 289 18.03 12.52 43.58
N LEU A 290 18.08 13.80 43.21
CA LEU A 290 18.87 14.84 43.91
C LEU A 290 18.18 15.35 45.19
N SER A 291 16.87 15.10 45.36
CA SER A 291 16.09 15.54 46.52
C SER A 291 16.46 14.84 47.84
N SER A 292 17.29 13.79 47.78
CA SER A 292 17.61 12.91 48.91
C SER A 292 16.37 12.28 49.58
N GLY A 293 15.27 12.10 48.84
CA GLY A 293 14.13 11.30 49.28
C GLY A 293 14.52 9.87 49.63
N LEU A 294 15.41 9.28 48.82
CA LEU A 294 16.07 8.00 49.07
C LEU A 294 17.57 8.20 49.28
N LYS A 295 17.97 8.56 50.51
CA LYS A 295 19.38 8.88 50.84
C LYS A 295 20.37 7.79 50.45
N GLU A 296 19.99 6.52 50.59
CA GLU A 296 20.87 5.39 50.24
C GLU A 296 21.07 5.28 48.72
N VAL A 297 20.03 5.59 47.92
CA VAL A 297 20.14 5.65 46.46
C VAL A 297 21.03 6.82 46.03
N THR A 298 20.81 8.02 46.58
CA THR A 298 21.61 9.22 46.28
C THR A 298 23.11 8.99 46.54
N LYS A 299 23.46 8.34 47.66
CA LYS A 299 24.84 7.92 47.96
C LYS A 299 25.36 6.87 46.98
N MET A 300 24.56 5.85 46.67
CA MET A 300 24.94 4.76 45.76
C MET A 300 25.28 5.27 44.36
N ILE A 301 24.52 6.24 43.85
CA ILE A 301 24.75 6.83 42.53
C ILE A 301 25.80 7.97 42.55
N MET A 302 26.39 8.25 43.72
CA MET A 302 27.47 9.21 43.93
C MET A 302 27.14 10.63 43.46
N VAL A 303 25.90 11.09 43.69
CA VAL A 303 25.44 12.44 43.34
C VAL A 303 25.29 13.32 44.58
N ASN A 304 25.65 14.60 44.45
CA ASN A 304 25.33 15.69 45.38
C ASN A 304 23.92 16.24 45.15
N GLU A 305 23.33 16.91 46.13
CA GLU A 305 21.95 17.46 46.06
C GLU A 305 21.83 18.70 45.15
N ASP A 306 22.94 19.40 44.87
CA ASP A 306 22.92 20.61 44.06
C ASP A 306 22.87 20.28 42.55
N ALA A 307 21.72 20.57 41.93
CA ALA A 307 21.53 20.40 40.49
C ALA A 307 22.46 21.26 39.63
N HIS A 308 23.05 22.35 40.16
CA HIS A 308 23.98 23.20 39.42
C HIS A 308 25.31 22.50 39.10
N GLU A 309 25.66 21.45 39.85
CA GLU A 309 26.88 20.70 39.61
C GLU A 309 26.82 19.82 38.36
N TYR A 310 25.63 19.59 37.80
CA TYR A 310 25.43 18.72 36.65
C TYR A 310 25.11 19.52 35.39
N LYS A 311 26.00 19.39 34.38
CA LYS A 311 25.92 20.18 33.15
C LYS A 311 24.59 20.06 32.42
N PHE A 312 24.00 18.87 32.43
CA PHE A 312 22.73 18.57 31.79
C PHE A 312 21.51 19.17 32.51
N LEU A 313 21.64 19.63 33.75
CA LEU A 313 20.58 20.26 34.53
C LEU A 313 20.81 21.76 34.77
N GLU A 314 22.03 22.25 34.52
CA GLU A 314 22.48 23.61 34.83
C GLU A 314 21.60 24.71 34.22
N LYS A 315 21.15 24.53 32.96
CA LYS A 315 20.36 25.54 32.24
C LYS A 315 18.91 25.61 32.71
N GLY A 316 18.31 24.48 33.09
CA GLY A 316 16.90 24.39 33.43
C GLY A 316 16.52 25.03 34.77
N GLU A 317 15.23 25.13 35.04
CA GLU A 317 14.69 25.51 36.35
C GLU A 317 14.79 24.33 37.33
N LYS A 318 15.15 24.59 38.58
CA LYS A 318 15.56 23.54 39.53
C LYS A 318 14.42 23.09 40.43
N THR A 319 13.48 23.97 40.69
CA THR A 319 12.32 23.71 41.54
C THR A 319 11.04 24.05 40.79
N ILE A 320 9.94 23.46 41.22
CA ILE A 320 8.62 23.74 40.67
C ILE A 320 7.72 24.18 41.82
N LYS A 321 6.99 25.26 41.64
CA LYS A 321 6.05 25.74 42.67
C LYS A 321 4.98 24.67 42.93
N ASN A 322 4.80 24.30 44.20
CA ASN A 322 3.84 23.31 44.71
C ASN A 322 4.10 21.85 44.27
N VAL A 323 5.34 21.50 43.93
CA VAL A 323 5.76 20.10 43.73
C VAL A 323 6.91 19.81 44.68
N ASP A 324 6.79 18.74 45.47
CA ASP A 324 7.85 18.27 46.35
C ASP A 324 8.53 17.05 45.70
N ASP A 325 9.69 17.27 45.08
CA ASP A 325 10.44 16.20 44.42
C ASP A 325 10.86 15.08 45.37
N LYS A 326 10.90 15.34 46.69
CA LYS A 326 11.21 14.33 47.70
C LYS A 326 10.06 13.36 47.91
N GLU A 327 8.83 13.89 47.98
CA GLU A 327 7.61 13.08 48.08
C GLU A 327 7.40 12.29 46.79
N GLU A 328 7.58 12.94 45.63
CA GLU A 328 7.46 12.29 44.32
C GLU A 328 8.51 11.17 44.12
N MET A 329 9.72 11.31 44.68
CA MET A 329 10.73 10.25 44.65
C MET A 329 10.27 9.00 45.42
N LEU A 330 9.65 9.18 46.60
CA LEU A 330 9.13 8.07 47.41
C LEU A 330 7.97 7.37 46.69
N LEU A 331 7.06 8.13 46.09
CA LEU A 331 5.96 7.59 45.29
C LEU A 331 6.46 6.83 44.07
N THR A 332 7.50 7.32 43.41
CA THR A 332 8.12 6.65 42.26
C THR A 332 8.78 5.34 42.66
N ASP A 333 9.45 5.29 43.82
CA ASP A 333 10.08 4.08 44.35
C ASP A 333 9.05 3.01 44.75
N GLU A 334 8.00 3.41 45.47
CA GLU A 334 6.89 2.52 45.82
C GLU A 334 6.19 2.00 44.56
N ALA A 335 6.03 2.85 43.53
CA ALA A 335 5.44 2.42 42.26
C ALA A 335 6.25 1.32 41.56
N PHE A 336 7.59 1.37 41.59
CA PHE A 336 8.42 0.27 41.07
C PHE A 336 8.14 -1.06 41.79
N ASP A 337 8.00 -1.03 43.11
CA ASP A 337 7.71 -2.22 43.92
C ASP A 337 6.32 -2.79 43.59
N VAL A 338 5.32 -1.91 43.45
CA VAL A 338 3.94 -2.31 43.09
C VAL A 338 3.85 -2.90 41.68
N LEU A 339 4.65 -2.38 40.75
CA LEU A 339 4.76 -2.89 39.38
C LEU A 339 5.56 -4.21 39.29
N GLY A 340 6.14 -4.68 40.40
CA GLY A 340 6.86 -5.95 40.47
C GLY A 340 8.28 -5.89 39.93
N PHE A 341 8.90 -4.71 39.84
CA PHE A 341 10.32 -4.59 39.55
C PHE A 341 11.12 -5.20 40.70
N THR A 342 12.13 -5.99 40.36
CA THR A 342 13.05 -6.51 41.36
C THR A 342 13.91 -5.38 41.93
N GLN A 343 14.42 -5.57 43.14
CA GLN A 343 15.32 -4.60 43.76
C GLN A 343 16.58 -4.35 42.90
N ASP A 344 17.07 -5.36 42.18
CA ASP A 344 18.22 -5.24 41.28
C ASP A 344 17.88 -4.39 40.05
N GLU A 345 16.71 -4.59 39.43
CA GLU A 345 16.25 -3.77 38.31
C GLU A 345 16.08 -2.32 38.72
N LYS A 346 15.38 -2.07 39.84
CA LYS A 346 15.19 -0.73 40.41
C LYS A 346 16.53 -0.03 40.68
N THR A 347 17.45 -0.77 41.31
CA THR A 347 18.82 -0.30 41.58
C THR A 347 19.57 0.04 40.30
N ASN A 348 19.49 -0.81 39.28
CA ASN A 348 20.15 -0.58 37.99
C ASN A 348 19.56 0.63 37.25
N ILE A 349 18.24 0.83 37.30
CA ILE A 349 17.58 2.02 36.73
C ILE A 349 18.13 3.30 37.38
N TYR A 350 18.28 3.33 38.71
CA TYR A 350 18.86 4.48 39.39
C TYR A 350 20.34 4.68 39.06
N LYS A 351 21.15 3.61 39.01
CA LYS A 351 22.55 3.68 38.58
C LYS A 351 22.70 4.22 37.15
N LEU A 352 21.86 3.74 36.23
CA LEU A 352 21.84 4.21 34.84
C LEU A 352 21.50 5.70 34.77
N THR A 353 20.49 6.13 35.51
CA THR A 353 20.03 7.53 35.54
C THR A 353 21.07 8.46 36.18
N GLY A 354 21.67 8.06 37.30
CA GLY A 354 22.74 8.81 37.95
C GLY A 354 24.01 8.88 37.11
N GLY A 355 24.37 7.81 36.40
CA GLY A 355 25.51 7.80 35.48
C GLY A 355 25.36 8.78 34.31
N LEU A 356 24.13 9.09 33.87
CA LEU A 356 23.89 10.14 32.86
C LEU A 356 24.27 11.53 33.36
N LEU A 357 24.03 11.82 34.64
CA LEU A 357 24.43 13.09 35.24
C LEU A 357 25.96 13.25 35.26
N HIS A 358 26.67 12.18 35.62
CA HIS A 358 28.13 12.14 35.56
C HIS A 358 28.66 12.20 34.12
N PHE A 359 27.97 11.57 33.16
CA PHE A 359 28.33 11.62 31.75
C PHE A 359 28.32 13.06 31.20
N GLY A 360 27.31 13.86 31.55
CA GLY A 360 27.25 15.27 31.16
C GLY A 360 28.40 16.12 31.72
N ASN A 361 29.05 15.66 32.79
CA ASN A 361 30.17 16.33 33.43
C ASN A 361 31.54 15.87 32.90
N ILE A 362 31.60 14.98 31.92
CA ILE A 362 32.86 14.64 31.25
C ILE A 362 33.30 15.82 30.38
N LYS A 363 34.50 16.34 30.65
CA LYS A 363 35.06 17.48 29.93
C LYS A 363 36.15 17.02 28.97
N PHE A 364 36.29 17.76 27.88
CA PHE A 364 37.32 17.54 26.88
C PHE A 364 38.04 18.86 26.61
N LYS A 365 39.33 18.77 26.27
CA LYS A 365 40.14 19.90 25.82
C LYS A 365 40.87 19.55 24.54
N SER A 366 41.20 20.56 23.74
CA SER A 366 42.04 20.35 22.56
C SER A 366 43.45 20.00 23.01
N LYS A 367 44.05 19.00 22.39
CA LYS A 367 45.46 18.71 22.60
C LYS A 367 46.30 19.85 21.98
N PRO A 368 47.34 20.36 22.66
CA PRO A 368 48.14 21.47 22.11
C PRO A 368 48.75 21.10 20.75
N ARG A 369 48.53 21.95 19.74
CA ARG A 369 49.02 21.78 18.35
C ARG A 369 48.43 20.58 17.58
N GLU A 370 47.35 19.97 18.06
CA GLU A 370 46.60 18.92 17.37
C GLU A 370 45.10 19.23 17.41
N GLU A 371 44.35 18.95 16.34
CA GLU A 371 42.87 19.09 16.33
C GLU A 371 42.16 18.00 17.14
N GLN A 372 42.89 16.99 17.61
CA GLN A 372 42.36 15.88 18.39
C GLN A 372 42.05 16.32 19.83
N ALA A 373 40.86 16.00 20.31
CA ALA A 373 40.48 16.20 21.70
C ALA A 373 41.16 15.17 22.64
N GLU A 374 41.40 15.58 23.88
CA GLU A 374 41.75 14.72 25.01
C GLU A 374 40.82 14.97 26.20
N CYS A 375 40.69 14.00 27.12
CA CYS A 375 39.87 14.15 28.31
C CYS A 375 40.49 15.17 29.28
N ASP A 376 39.67 16.07 29.82
CA ASP A 376 40.06 17.04 30.84
C ASP A 376 39.65 16.56 32.23
N GLY A 377 40.43 15.63 32.77
CA GLY A 377 40.13 14.90 34.00
C GLY A 377 39.33 13.61 33.76
N THR A 378 39.36 12.69 34.72
CA THR A 378 38.70 11.37 34.60
C THR A 378 37.63 11.13 35.65
N GLU A 379 37.49 11.96 36.68
CA GLU A 379 36.61 11.71 37.83
C GLU A 379 35.16 11.40 37.41
N SER A 380 34.56 12.25 36.57
CA SER A 380 33.18 12.04 36.10
C SER A 380 33.05 10.77 35.23
N ALA A 381 34.08 10.47 34.42
CA ALA A 381 34.12 9.27 33.60
C ALA A 381 34.24 8.00 34.46
N ASP A 382 35.05 8.06 35.52
CA ASP A 382 35.27 6.97 36.47
C ASP A 382 33.98 6.67 37.26
N LYS A 383 33.30 7.71 37.76
CA LYS A 383 32.00 7.56 38.45
C LYS A 383 30.93 6.96 37.53
N MET A 384 30.80 7.47 36.31
CA MET A 384 29.87 6.93 35.31
C MET A 384 30.18 5.46 35.00
N CYS A 385 31.45 5.14 34.74
CA CYS A 385 31.89 3.79 34.40
C CYS A 385 31.67 2.80 35.55
N TYR A 386 31.93 3.22 36.80
CA TYR A 386 31.65 2.40 37.97
C TYR A 386 30.16 2.04 38.08
N LEU A 387 29.27 3.01 37.84
CA LEU A 387 27.81 2.77 37.88
C LEU A 387 27.34 1.85 36.76
N TYR A 388 27.97 1.94 35.58
CA TYR A 388 27.58 1.17 34.40
C TYR A 388 28.31 -0.18 34.28
N GLY A 389 29.28 -0.45 35.16
CA GLY A 389 30.13 -1.64 35.07
C GLY A 389 31.08 -1.63 33.87
N LEU A 390 31.53 -0.45 33.45
CA LEU A 390 32.41 -0.24 32.28
C LEU A 390 33.85 0.09 32.70
N ASN A 391 34.78 -0.03 31.75
CA ASN A 391 36.16 0.44 31.93
C ASN A 391 36.29 1.91 31.45
N SER A 392 36.76 2.79 32.34
CA SER A 392 36.91 4.22 32.05
C SER A 392 37.90 4.51 30.92
N GLY A 393 39.02 3.79 30.85
CA GLY A 393 40.01 3.95 29.78
C GLY A 393 39.44 3.55 28.41
N GLU A 394 38.63 2.50 28.36
CA GLU A 394 37.97 2.06 27.12
C GLU A 394 36.87 3.04 26.68
N LEU A 395 36.07 3.56 27.62
CA LEU A 395 35.07 4.58 27.33
C LEU A 395 35.72 5.84 26.74
N GLN A 396 36.75 6.36 27.41
CA GLN A 396 37.47 7.55 26.95
C GLN A 396 38.09 7.34 25.57
N LYS A 397 38.72 6.18 25.35
CA LYS A 397 39.25 5.80 24.03
C LYS A 397 38.15 5.73 22.98
N GLY A 398 36.98 5.19 23.31
CA GLY A 398 35.82 5.09 22.43
C GLY A 398 35.25 6.46 22.04
N LEU A 399 35.13 7.38 23.00
CA LEU A 399 34.65 8.75 22.77
C LEU A 399 35.63 9.59 21.96
N LEU A 400 36.94 9.46 22.25
CA LEU A 400 37.98 10.23 21.57
C LEU A 400 38.34 9.68 20.18
N LYS A 401 38.23 8.36 19.99
CA LYS A 401 38.60 7.66 18.75
C LYS A 401 37.51 6.66 18.35
N PRO A 402 36.33 7.13 17.93
CA PRO A 402 35.22 6.27 17.54
C PRO A 402 35.58 5.46 16.29
N ARG A 403 35.54 4.13 16.40
CA ARG A 403 35.90 3.19 15.31
C ARG A 403 35.09 3.42 14.02
N GLY A 404 33.84 3.89 14.13
CA GLY A 404 32.99 4.17 12.98
C GLY A 404 33.48 5.34 12.12
N LYS A 405 34.02 6.40 12.73
CA LYS A 405 34.52 7.57 12.00
C LYS A 405 35.74 7.22 11.16
N LEU A 406 36.61 6.33 11.66
CA LEU A 406 37.78 5.84 10.93
C LEU A 406 37.42 4.99 9.69
N ASN A 407 36.30 4.25 9.76
CA ASN A 407 35.80 3.46 8.63
C ASN A 407 35.07 4.34 7.62
N VAL A 408 34.32 5.34 8.08
CA VAL A 408 33.65 6.33 7.22
C VAL A 408 34.66 7.25 6.54
N GLU A 409 35.73 7.67 7.21
CA GLU A 409 36.81 8.47 6.59
C GLU A 409 37.57 7.66 5.53
N LYS A 410 37.76 6.35 5.74
CA LYS A 410 38.31 5.45 4.72
C LYS A 410 37.35 5.25 3.54
N ALA A 411 36.05 5.07 3.82
CA ALA A 411 35.04 4.93 2.78
C ALA A 411 34.85 6.22 1.98
N ASN A 412 34.88 7.38 2.63
CA ASN A 412 34.81 8.69 1.96
C ASN A 412 36.04 8.95 1.10
N ARG A 413 37.25 8.60 1.55
CA ARG A 413 38.43 8.68 0.66
C ARG A 413 38.32 7.77 -0.56
N ALA A 414 37.83 6.55 -0.37
CA ALA A 414 37.61 5.62 -1.48
C ALA A 414 36.53 6.14 -2.45
N LEU A 415 35.47 6.76 -1.92
CA LEU A 415 34.42 7.40 -2.73
C LEU A 415 34.93 8.66 -3.42
N GLU A 416 35.78 9.47 -2.79
CA GLU A 416 36.42 10.64 -3.40
C GLU A 416 37.35 10.22 -4.55
N GLU A 417 38.16 9.17 -4.38
CA GLU A 417 38.95 8.58 -5.47
C GLU A 417 38.06 8.05 -6.60
N GLN A 418 36.95 7.37 -6.26
CA GLN A 418 36.03 6.82 -7.24
C GLN A 418 35.25 7.91 -8.00
N ILE A 419 34.91 9.02 -7.34
CA ILE A 419 34.30 10.20 -7.96
C ILE A 419 35.32 10.90 -8.87
N ALA A 420 36.58 11.03 -8.44
CA ALA A 420 37.64 11.60 -9.27
C ALA A 420 37.87 10.76 -10.54
N GLU A 421 37.95 9.44 -10.42
CA GLU A 421 38.03 8.54 -11.59
C GLU A 421 36.79 8.61 -12.48
N SER A 422 35.59 8.72 -11.89
CA SER A 422 34.34 8.82 -12.66
C SER A 422 34.26 10.14 -13.41
N ASN A 423 34.72 11.24 -12.82
CA ASN A 423 34.77 12.55 -13.49
C ASN A 423 35.74 12.56 -14.67
N VAL A 424 36.92 11.94 -14.52
CA VAL A 424 37.86 11.75 -15.65
C VAL A 424 37.21 10.95 -16.78
N LYS A 425 36.48 9.87 -16.44
CA LYS A 425 35.74 9.07 -17.44
C LYS A 425 34.59 9.83 -18.08
N ILE A 426 33.92 10.72 -17.34
CA ILE A 426 32.85 11.58 -17.87
C ILE A 426 33.44 12.61 -18.84
N GLU A 427 34.59 13.21 -18.54
CA GLU A 427 35.29 14.12 -19.45
C GLU A 427 35.77 13.42 -20.73
N GLU A 428 36.33 12.20 -20.61
CA GLU A 428 36.69 11.36 -21.76
C GLU A 428 35.46 10.98 -22.60
N SER A 429 34.37 10.58 -21.94
CA SER A 429 33.10 10.27 -22.62
C SER A 429 32.50 11.51 -23.29
N GLY A 430 32.63 12.68 -22.66
CA GLY A 430 32.21 13.97 -23.22
C GLY A 430 32.99 14.33 -24.49
N ARG A 431 34.31 14.12 -24.50
CA ARG A 431 35.14 14.26 -25.71
C ARG A 431 34.73 13.28 -26.80
N GLN A 432 34.54 12.01 -26.46
CA GLN A 432 34.09 10.99 -27.42
C GLN A 432 32.72 11.33 -28.01
N ILE A 433 31.78 11.83 -27.21
CA ILE A 433 30.46 12.27 -27.70
C ILE A 433 30.60 13.44 -28.66
N GLN A 434 31.47 14.42 -28.37
CA GLN A 434 31.74 15.53 -29.29
C GLN A 434 32.36 15.05 -30.61
N GLU A 435 33.33 14.15 -30.56
CA GLU A 435 33.95 13.55 -31.74
C GLU A 435 32.93 12.78 -32.57
N LEU A 436 32.13 11.91 -31.94
CA LEU A 436 31.07 11.14 -32.61
C LEU A 436 29.98 12.04 -33.19
N THR A 437 29.64 13.14 -32.53
CA THR A 437 28.68 14.12 -33.03
C THR A 437 29.24 14.85 -34.26
N SER A 438 30.53 15.19 -34.26
CA SER A 438 31.20 15.79 -35.42
C SER A 438 31.28 14.81 -36.61
N LEU A 439 31.55 13.53 -36.32
CA LEU A 439 31.62 12.46 -37.30
C LEU A 439 30.25 12.20 -37.92
N LYS A 440 29.19 12.17 -37.10
CA LYS A 440 27.80 12.03 -37.56
C LYS A 440 27.42 13.15 -38.53
N SER A 441 27.78 14.40 -38.23
CA SER A 441 27.53 15.56 -39.12
C SER A 441 28.25 15.42 -40.47
N ARG A 442 29.49 14.92 -40.45
CA ARG A 442 30.24 14.59 -41.68
C ARG A 442 29.58 13.47 -42.48
N LEU A 443 29.18 12.39 -41.83
CA LEU A 443 28.52 11.27 -42.49
C LEU A 443 27.16 11.67 -43.05
N GLU A 444 26.39 12.54 -42.38
CA GLU A 444 25.14 13.07 -42.91
C GLU A 444 25.35 13.90 -44.17
N THR A 445 26.42 14.69 -44.23
CA THR A 445 26.78 15.47 -45.43
C THR A 445 27.24 14.56 -46.57
N GLU A 446 28.10 13.58 -46.31
CA GLU A 446 28.51 12.58 -47.31
C GLU A 446 27.32 11.76 -47.84
N ASN A 447 26.41 11.35 -46.96
CA ASN A 447 25.22 10.60 -47.36
C ASN A 447 24.29 11.43 -48.26
N SER A 448 24.21 12.75 -48.03
CA SER A 448 23.48 13.67 -48.91
C SER A 448 24.15 13.84 -50.29
N GLU A 449 25.50 13.84 -50.34
CA GLU A 449 26.27 13.91 -51.59
C GLU A 449 26.12 12.60 -52.40
N ILE A 450 26.18 11.45 -51.73
CA ILE A 450 26.00 10.13 -52.36
C ILE A 450 24.57 9.98 -52.89
N ALA A 451 23.55 10.44 -52.15
CA ALA A 451 22.17 10.44 -52.63
C ALA A 451 22.01 11.27 -53.91
N ARG A 452 22.68 12.42 -54.01
CA ARG A 452 22.70 13.26 -55.21
C ARG A 452 23.38 12.57 -56.40
N GLN A 453 24.52 11.89 -56.16
CA GLN A 453 25.23 11.13 -57.20
C GLN A 453 24.43 9.92 -57.70
N LEU A 454 23.65 9.29 -56.81
CA LEU A 454 22.73 8.22 -57.16
C LEU A 454 21.62 8.73 -58.08
N GLU A 455 21.00 9.86 -57.75
CA GLU A 455 19.94 10.49 -58.55
C GLU A 455 20.44 10.91 -59.95
N GLU A 456 21.68 11.42 -60.03
CA GLU A 456 22.34 11.74 -61.30
C GLU A 456 22.64 10.47 -62.14
N SER A 457 23.06 9.39 -61.48
CA SER A 457 23.32 8.09 -62.12
C SER A 457 22.03 7.40 -62.61
N GLU A 458 20.93 7.50 -61.86
CA GLU A 458 19.61 7.00 -62.26
C GLU A 458 19.05 7.75 -63.48
N SER A 459 19.28 9.07 -63.54
CA SER A 459 18.97 9.91 -64.71
C SER A 459 19.78 9.47 -65.94
N GLN A 460 21.07 9.21 -65.78
CA GLN A 460 21.93 8.69 -66.86
C GLN A 460 21.50 7.29 -67.32
N CYS A 461 21.18 6.38 -66.40
CA CYS A 461 20.63 5.05 -66.73
C CYS A 461 19.33 5.18 -67.52
N SER A 462 18.46 6.11 -67.16
CA SER A 462 17.20 6.38 -67.87
C SER A 462 17.40 6.96 -69.27
N GLN A 463 18.47 7.73 -69.50
CA GLN A 463 18.87 8.20 -70.83
C GLN A 463 19.46 7.05 -71.67
N LEU A 464 20.34 6.23 -71.09
CA LEU A 464 20.94 5.07 -71.76
C LEU A 464 19.90 4.01 -72.11
N ALA A 465 18.88 3.79 -71.25
CA ALA A 465 17.78 2.88 -71.54
C ALA A 465 16.96 3.34 -72.76
N ARG A 466 16.73 4.66 -72.90
CA ARG A 466 16.07 5.25 -74.08
C ARG A 466 16.91 5.10 -75.34
N ALA A 467 18.22 5.37 -75.27
CA ALA A 467 19.15 5.17 -76.38
C ALA A 467 19.23 3.69 -76.82
N LYS A 468 19.24 2.75 -75.86
CA LYS A 468 19.20 1.31 -76.11
C LYS A 468 17.92 0.89 -76.84
N SER A 469 16.77 1.42 -76.44
CA SER A 469 15.49 1.13 -77.12
C SER A 469 15.51 1.60 -78.59
N MET A 470 16.08 2.78 -78.84
CA MET A 470 16.19 3.35 -80.19
C MET A 470 17.18 2.58 -81.08
N LEU A 471 18.31 2.16 -80.52
CA LEU A 471 19.28 1.29 -81.22
C LEU A 471 18.69 -0.10 -81.51
N ASN A 472 17.89 -0.66 -80.60
CA ASN A 472 17.20 -1.94 -80.85
C ASN A 472 16.20 -1.84 -82.02
N GLN A 473 15.45 -0.74 -82.12
CA GLN A 473 14.58 -0.50 -83.28
C GLN A 473 15.36 -0.42 -84.59
N GLN A 474 16.52 0.25 -84.60
CA GLN A 474 17.41 0.29 -85.78
C GLN A 474 17.96 -1.10 -86.13
N LEU A 475 18.26 -1.92 -85.12
CA LEU A 475 18.77 -3.27 -85.30
C LEU A 475 17.68 -4.23 -85.83
N GLU A 476 16.43 -4.07 -85.40
CA GLU A 476 15.28 -4.79 -85.96
C GLU A 476 15.01 -4.40 -87.42
N GLU A 477 15.10 -3.12 -87.76
CA GLU A 477 14.94 -2.67 -89.15
C GLU A 477 16.05 -3.24 -90.07
N LEU A 478 17.30 -3.25 -89.60
CA LEU A 478 18.42 -3.86 -90.34
C LEU A 478 18.27 -5.39 -90.44
N LYS A 479 17.76 -6.06 -89.41
CA LYS A 479 17.43 -7.49 -89.47
C LYS A 479 16.34 -7.78 -90.50
N ARG A 480 15.31 -6.93 -90.58
CA ARG A 480 14.24 -7.07 -91.58
C ARG A 480 14.80 -6.93 -93.00
N GLN A 481 15.67 -5.96 -93.24
CA GLN A 481 16.36 -5.79 -94.53
C GLN A 481 17.24 -7.00 -94.87
N LEU A 482 17.96 -7.54 -93.88
CA LEU A 482 18.76 -8.75 -94.06
C LEU A 482 17.89 -9.99 -94.37
N GLU A 483 16.72 -10.12 -93.74
CA GLU A 483 15.77 -11.19 -94.03
C GLU A 483 15.17 -11.09 -95.43
N GLU A 484 14.88 -9.88 -95.92
CA GLU A 484 14.43 -9.65 -97.30
C GLU A 484 15.51 -10.05 -98.32
N GLU A 485 16.75 -9.63 -98.09
CA GLU A 485 17.90 -10.05 -98.92
C GLU A 485 18.15 -11.57 -98.85
N THR A 486 17.99 -12.17 -97.68
CA THR A 486 18.14 -13.63 -97.50
C THR A 486 17.02 -14.38 -98.21
N LYS A 487 15.79 -13.86 -98.21
CA LYS A 487 14.67 -14.42 -98.99
C LYS A 487 14.92 -14.32 -100.49
N ALA A 488 15.44 -13.19 -100.97
CA ALA A 488 15.83 -13.02 -102.38
C ALA A 488 16.93 -14.00 -102.79
N LYS A 489 17.98 -14.16 -101.96
CA LYS A 489 19.04 -15.15 -102.15
C LYS A 489 18.52 -16.58 -102.17
N ASN A 490 17.61 -16.93 -101.25
CA ASN A 490 17.02 -18.26 -101.18
C ASN A 490 16.10 -18.55 -102.37
N HIS A 491 15.38 -17.55 -102.87
CA HIS A 491 14.57 -17.68 -104.10
C HIS A 491 15.44 -18.00 -105.32
N LEU A 492 16.57 -17.28 -105.50
CA LEU A 492 17.55 -17.57 -106.55
C LEU A 492 18.21 -18.95 -106.37
N SER A 493 18.52 -19.34 -105.13
CA SER A 493 19.06 -20.67 -104.83
C SER A 493 18.04 -21.79 -105.11
N HIS A 494 16.75 -21.55 -104.88
CA HIS A 494 15.69 -22.50 -105.22
C HIS A 494 15.50 -22.62 -106.74
N GLN A 495 15.60 -21.54 -107.51
CA GLN A 495 15.58 -21.62 -108.98
C GLN A 495 16.79 -22.42 -109.52
N LEU A 496 17.97 -22.24 -108.93
CA LEU A 496 19.16 -23.01 -109.29
C LEU A 496 19.02 -24.51 -108.94
N ARG A 497 18.45 -24.82 -107.77
CA ARG A 497 18.19 -26.21 -107.35
C ARG A 497 17.06 -26.87 -108.15
N ALA A 498 16.05 -26.13 -108.58
CA ALA A 498 15.00 -26.65 -109.46
C ALA A 498 15.58 -27.06 -110.81
N ALA A 499 16.43 -26.23 -111.42
CA ALA A 499 17.12 -26.59 -112.67
C ALA A 499 18.07 -27.79 -112.53
N GLN A 500 18.70 -27.96 -111.35
CA GLN A 500 19.52 -29.13 -111.03
C GLN A 500 18.67 -30.39 -110.80
N HIS A 501 17.53 -30.26 -110.10
CA HIS A 501 16.56 -31.32 -109.90
C HIS A 501 15.95 -31.80 -111.22
N ASP A 502 15.66 -30.92 -112.18
CA ASP A 502 15.19 -31.31 -113.51
C ASP A 502 16.24 -32.12 -114.29
N CYS A 503 17.52 -31.80 -114.12
CA CYS A 503 18.63 -32.58 -114.70
C CYS A 503 18.79 -33.97 -114.03
N ASP A 504 18.56 -34.07 -112.72
CA ASP A 504 18.63 -35.34 -112.00
C ASP A 504 17.37 -36.20 -112.21
N THR A 505 16.19 -35.57 -112.37
CA THR A 505 14.93 -36.27 -112.69
C THR A 505 15.00 -36.95 -114.06
N LEU A 506 15.64 -36.33 -115.05
CA LEU A 506 15.88 -36.97 -116.36
C LEU A 506 16.87 -38.14 -116.28
N LYS A 507 17.77 -38.18 -115.30
CA LYS A 507 18.64 -39.33 -115.04
C LYS A 507 17.92 -40.45 -114.30
N VAL A 508 17.09 -40.10 -113.31
CA VAL A 508 16.28 -41.05 -112.55
C VAL A 508 15.19 -41.70 -113.43
N GLN A 509 14.59 -40.98 -114.38
CA GLN A 509 13.67 -41.58 -115.37
C GLN A 509 14.33 -42.64 -116.25
N LEU A 510 15.65 -42.56 -116.48
CA LEU A 510 16.39 -43.59 -117.21
C LEU A 510 16.66 -44.83 -116.35
N GLU A 511 16.84 -44.65 -115.03
CA GLU A 511 17.07 -45.73 -114.06
C GLU A 511 15.75 -46.40 -113.61
N GLU A 512 14.66 -45.64 -113.45
CA GLU A 512 13.32 -46.14 -113.07
C GLU A 512 12.65 -46.97 -114.18
N GLU A 513 12.91 -46.69 -115.46
CA GLU A 513 12.48 -47.59 -116.56
C GLU A 513 13.23 -48.94 -116.52
N GLN A 514 14.42 -49.00 -115.93
CA GLN A 514 15.16 -50.26 -115.76
C GLN A 514 14.73 -51.04 -114.51
N GLU A 515 14.35 -50.38 -113.41
CA GLU A 515 13.90 -51.03 -112.16
C GLU A 515 12.38 -51.33 -112.11
N GLY A 516 11.53 -50.53 -112.77
CA GLY A 516 10.08 -50.74 -112.81
C GLY A 516 9.67 -52.08 -113.44
N LYS A 517 10.50 -52.64 -114.32
CA LYS A 517 10.31 -53.99 -114.86
C LYS A 517 10.51 -55.08 -113.80
N ALA A 518 11.33 -54.86 -112.77
CA ALA A 518 11.68 -55.86 -111.77
C ALA A 518 10.76 -55.87 -110.54
N GLU A 519 10.16 -54.71 -110.18
CA GLU A 519 9.35 -54.58 -108.96
C GLU A 519 7.84 -54.83 -109.14
N ILE A 520 7.28 -54.62 -110.33
CA ILE A 520 5.88 -54.93 -110.62
C ILE A 520 5.57 -56.43 -110.42
N GLN A 521 6.59 -57.29 -110.44
CA GLN A 521 6.41 -58.72 -110.19
C GLN A 521 6.34 -59.09 -108.69
N ARG A 522 6.64 -58.19 -107.73
CA ARG A 522 6.68 -58.52 -106.29
C ARG A 522 5.61 -57.84 -105.42
N ALA A 523 5.12 -56.63 -105.74
CA ALA A 523 4.30 -55.85 -104.82
C ALA A 523 2.79 -56.17 -104.81
N LEU A 524 2.28 -56.94 -105.77
CA LEU A 524 0.88 -57.40 -105.79
C LEU A 524 0.51 -58.24 -104.53
N SER A 525 1.50 -58.78 -103.83
CA SER A 525 1.28 -59.64 -102.66
C SER A 525 0.88 -58.90 -101.37
N LYS A 526 1.06 -57.58 -101.25
CA LYS A 526 0.91 -56.88 -99.96
C LYS A 526 -0.42 -56.11 -99.82
N ALA A 527 -1.14 -55.89 -100.92
CA ALA A 527 -2.34 -55.04 -100.95
C ALA A 527 -3.64 -55.70 -100.41
N ASN A 528 -3.64 -56.97 -99.98
CA ASN A 528 -4.88 -57.68 -99.61
C ASN A 528 -5.21 -57.71 -98.11
N THR A 529 -4.34 -57.26 -97.22
CA THR A 529 -4.54 -57.45 -95.76
C THR A 529 -5.13 -56.25 -95.01
N GLU A 530 -5.18 -55.06 -95.61
CA GLU A 530 -5.53 -53.82 -94.87
C GLU A 530 -6.97 -53.31 -95.09
N VAL A 531 -7.78 -53.97 -95.91
CA VAL A 531 -9.13 -53.50 -96.27
C VAL A 531 -10.25 -53.90 -95.28
N THR A 532 -10.04 -54.84 -94.34
CA THR A 532 -11.19 -55.56 -93.76
C THR A 532 -11.77 -55.06 -92.43
N ALA A 533 -11.04 -54.40 -91.53
CA ALA A 533 -11.57 -54.25 -90.14
C ALA A 533 -11.90 -52.82 -89.70
N TRP A 534 -11.56 -51.81 -90.50
CA TRP A 534 -11.88 -50.39 -90.27
C TRP A 534 -13.36 -50.01 -90.43
N ARG A 535 -14.33 -50.92 -90.18
CA ARG A 535 -15.73 -50.65 -90.57
C ARG A 535 -16.86 -50.73 -89.55
N ALA A 536 -16.73 -51.22 -88.31
CA ALA A 536 -17.99 -51.50 -87.59
C ALA A 536 -17.96 -51.58 -86.05
N LYS A 537 -17.41 -50.61 -85.30
CA LYS A 537 -17.66 -50.62 -83.84
C LYS A 537 -17.52 -49.28 -83.10
N TYR A 538 -18.00 -48.19 -83.67
CA TYR A 538 -17.99 -46.88 -82.99
C TYR A 538 -19.35 -46.21 -82.75
N GLU A 539 -20.52 -46.81 -82.98
CA GLU A 539 -21.77 -46.08 -82.67
C GLU A 539 -22.94 -47.03 -82.35
N SER A 540 -23.61 -46.76 -81.22
CA SER A 540 -24.92 -47.25 -80.73
C SER A 540 -24.93 -48.27 -79.58
N ASP A 541 -25.74 -47.94 -78.56
CA ASP A 541 -26.46 -48.83 -77.63
C ASP A 541 -25.91 -49.00 -76.21
N ALA A 542 -25.63 -47.87 -75.58
CA ALA A 542 -26.02 -47.70 -74.19
C ALA A 542 -27.56 -47.60 -74.09
N ILE A 543 -28.16 -48.43 -73.21
CA ILE A 543 -29.49 -48.30 -72.57
C ILE A 543 -30.68 -49.02 -73.26
N GLN A 544 -30.88 -50.31 -72.96
CA GLN A 544 -32.19 -51.00 -72.80
C GLN A 544 -31.97 -52.39 -72.13
N ARG A 545 -32.13 -52.62 -70.81
CA ARG A 545 -33.34 -52.77 -69.96
C ARG A 545 -34.08 -54.12 -70.15
N ALA A 546 -34.26 -54.88 -69.06
CA ALA A 546 -35.57 -55.16 -68.43
C ALA A 546 -36.02 -56.62 -68.12
N GLU A 547 -35.38 -57.71 -68.54
CA GLU A 547 -36.06 -59.04 -68.52
C GLU A 547 -35.48 -60.14 -67.58
N GLU A 548 -34.77 -59.79 -66.50
CA GLU A 548 -34.22 -60.80 -65.56
C GLU A 548 -35.16 -61.20 -64.38
N LEU A 549 -36.42 -60.75 -64.34
CA LEU A 549 -37.24 -60.79 -63.11
C LEU A 549 -38.17 -62.02 -62.93
N GLU A 550 -38.30 -62.93 -63.90
CA GLU A 550 -39.45 -63.85 -63.94
C GLU A 550 -39.19 -65.30 -63.42
N ASP A 551 -37.94 -65.73 -63.28
CA ASP A 551 -37.64 -67.14 -62.93
C ASP A 551 -37.66 -67.50 -61.42
N ALA A 552 -37.72 -66.51 -60.53
CA ALA A 552 -37.58 -66.74 -59.07
C ALA A 552 -38.82 -67.37 -58.39
N LYS A 553 -39.97 -67.42 -59.06
CA LYS A 553 -41.28 -67.64 -58.41
C LYS A 553 -41.61 -69.10 -58.08
N LYS A 554 -41.06 -70.09 -58.81
CA LYS A 554 -41.52 -71.49 -58.71
C LYS A 554 -40.90 -72.35 -57.59
N LYS A 555 -39.75 -71.95 -57.01
CA LYS A 555 -39.07 -72.73 -55.95
C LYS A 555 -39.71 -72.63 -54.55
N LEU A 556 -40.67 -71.72 -54.35
CA LEU A 556 -41.21 -71.38 -53.03
C LEU A 556 -42.30 -72.34 -52.52
N ALA A 557 -43.00 -73.08 -53.38
CA ALA A 557 -44.18 -73.85 -52.98
C ALA A 557 -43.86 -75.11 -52.14
N ALA A 558 -42.72 -75.76 -52.36
CA ALA A 558 -42.38 -77.02 -51.66
C ALA A 558 -41.94 -76.83 -50.20
N ARG A 559 -41.57 -75.61 -49.80
CA ARG A 559 -41.16 -75.29 -48.42
C ARG A 559 -42.34 -75.09 -47.46
N LEU A 560 -43.57 -75.03 -47.96
CA LEU A 560 -44.73 -74.68 -47.16
C LEU A 560 -45.20 -75.83 -46.25
N GLN A 561 -45.04 -77.08 -46.69
CA GLN A 561 -45.63 -78.24 -46.00
C GLN A 561 -44.82 -78.70 -44.77
N ASP A 562 -43.49 -78.70 -44.83
CA ASP A 562 -42.62 -78.99 -43.67
C ASP A 562 -42.73 -77.92 -42.56
N ALA A 563 -43.20 -76.72 -42.93
CA ALA A 563 -43.37 -75.63 -41.97
C ALA A 563 -44.56 -75.87 -41.03
N GLU A 564 -45.61 -76.58 -41.46
CA GLU A 564 -46.84 -76.74 -40.67
C GLU A 564 -46.65 -77.65 -39.44
N GLU A 565 -45.87 -78.73 -39.55
CA GLU A 565 -45.60 -79.62 -38.40
C GLU A 565 -44.66 -79.00 -37.35
N GLN A 566 -43.77 -78.07 -37.75
CA GLN A 566 -42.95 -77.31 -36.79
C GLN A 566 -43.78 -76.29 -36.00
N VAL A 567 -44.92 -75.84 -36.52
CA VAL A 567 -45.77 -74.83 -35.88
C VAL A 567 -46.46 -75.37 -34.61
N GLU A 568 -46.91 -76.62 -34.60
CA GLU A 568 -47.56 -77.20 -33.40
C GLU A 568 -46.58 -77.40 -32.24
N ALA A 569 -45.36 -77.86 -32.51
CA ALA A 569 -44.32 -77.97 -31.49
C ALA A 569 -43.85 -76.59 -30.98
N ALA A 570 -43.84 -75.58 -31.85
CA ALA A 570 -43.53 -74.21 -31.46
C ALA A 570 -44.63 -73.61 -30.55
N ASN A 571 -45.90 -73.90 -30.80
CA ASN A 571 -47.02 -73.35 -30.02
C ASN A 571 -47.01 -73.78 -28.54
N ALA A 572 -46.65 -75.03 -28.22
CA ALA A 572 -46.51 -75.48 -26.84
C ALA A 572 -45.35 -74.76 -26.10
N LYS A 573 -44.25 -74.49 -26.81
CA LYS A 573 -43.10 -73.74 -26.27
C LYS A 573 -43.43 -72.27 -26.07
N CYS A 574 -44.18 -71.67 -27.00
CA CYS A 574 -44.69 -70.30 -26.91
C CYS A 574 -45.55 -70.06 -25.67
N SER A 575 -46.43 -70.99 -25.29
CA SER A 575 -47.27 -70.82 -24.09
C SER A 575 -46.45 -70.76 -22.78
N SER A 576 -45.39 -71.57 -22.67
CA SER A 576 -44.49 -71.53 -21.51
C SER A 576 -43.66 -70.24 -21.46
N LEU A 577 -43.21 -69.77 -22.63
CA LEU A 577 -42.48 -68.51 -22.78
C LEU A 577 -43.38 -67.29 -22.53
N GLU A 578 -44.68 -67.34 -22.85
CA GLU A 578 -45.62 -66.26 -22.51
C GLU A 578 -45.76 -66.05 -21.00
N LYS A 579 -45.76 -67.12 -20.20
CA LYS A 579 -45.82 -66.99 -18.74
C LYS A 579 -44.53 -66.40 -18.16
N ALA A 580 -43.37 -66.79 -18.68
CA ALA A 580 -42.09 -66.20 -18.29
C ALA A 580 -41.98 -64.73 -18.76
N LYS A 581 -42.48 -64.43 -19.98
CA LYS A 581 -42.55 -63.08 -20.54
C LYS A 581 -43.41 -62.16 -19.68
N ASN A 582 -44.56 -62.60 -19.20
CA ASN A 582 -45.42 -61.75 -18.38
C ASN A 582 -44.81 -61.44 -17.00
N ARG A 583 -44.06 -62.38 -16.42
CA ARG A 583 -43.33 -62.13 -15.17
C ARG A 583 -42.17 -61.17 -15.36
N LEU A 584 -41.36 -61.39 -16.40
CA LEU A 584 -40.27 -60.49 -16.77
C LEU A 584 -40.79 -59.11 -17.21
N ALA A 585 -41.96 -59.02 -17.82
CA ALA A 585 -42.59 -57.74 -18.18
C ALA A 585 -42.95 -56.91 -16.93
N GLY A 586 -43.46 -57.54 -15.87
CA GLY A 586 -43.71 -56.85 -14.60
C GLY A 586 -42.42 -56.37 -13.92
N GLU A 587 -41.38 -57.20 -13.90
CA GLU A 587 -40.06 -56.80 -13.36
C GLU A 587 -39.42 -55.67 -14.20
N VAL A 588 -39.63 -55.65 -15.51
CA VAL A 588 -39.18 -54.57 -16.39
C VAL A 588 -39.98 -53.29 -16.17
N GLU A 589 -41.30 -53.35 -15.96
CA GLU A 589 -42.11 -52.18 -15.64
C GLU A 589 -41.68 -51.54 -14.30
N ASP A 590 -41.43 -52.35 -13.27
CA ASP A 590 -40.94 -51.86 -11.97
C ASP A 590 -39.55 -51.21 -12.10
N LEU A 591 -38.63 -51.84 -12.85
CA LEU A 591 -37.32 -51.27 -13.12
C LEU A 591 -37.39 -50.01 -13.99
N MET A 592 -38.33 -49.92 -14.94
CA MET A 592 -38.55 -48.72 -15.73
C MET A 592 -39.03 -47.55 -14.87
N ILE A 593 -39.91 -47.79 -13.90
CA ILE A 593 -40.36 -46.77 -12.94
C ILE A 593 -39.20 -46.26 -12.09
N ASP A 594 -38.32 -47.16 -11.62
CA ASP A 594 -37.14 -46.78 -10.85
C ASP A 594 -36.11 -46.01 -11.69
N VAL A 595 -35.93 -46.39 -12.97
CA VAL A 595 -35.08 -45.65 -13.92
C VAL A 595 -35.67 -44.27 -14.24
N GLU A 596 -36.98 -44.14 -14.42
CA GLU A 596 -37.63 -42.84 -14.62
C GLU A 596 -37.49 -41.94 -13.39
N ARG A 597 -37.60 -42.51 -12.18
CA ARG A 597 -37.39 -41.77 -10.94
C ARG A 597 -35.93 -41.34 -10.76
N ALA A 598 -34.98 -42.22 -11.07
CA ALA A 598 -33.55 -41.91 -11.04
C ALA A 598 -33.17 -40.85 -12.09
N ASN A 599 -33.70 -40.96 -13.32
CA ASN A 599 -33.50 -39.97 -14.38
C ASN A 599 -34.14 -38.62 -14.03
N GLY A 600 -35.30 -38.61 -13.38
CA GLY A 600 -35.92 -37.39 -12.86
C GLY A 600 -35.06 -36.71 -11.79
N ALA A 601 -34.46 -37.48 -10.88
CA ALA A 601 -33.54 -36.97 -9.87
C ALA A 601 -32.24 -36.44 -10.49
N ALA A 602 -31.67 -37.17 -11.47
CA ALA A 602 -30.48 -36.75 -12.21
C ALA A 602 -30.73 -35.45 -12.98
N ALA A 603 -31.85 -35.32 -13.69
CA ALA A 603 -32.21 -34.10 -14.42
C ALA A 603 -32.42 -32.88 -13.49
N GLN A 604 -32.93 -33.09 -12.28
CA GLN A 604 -33.05 -32.03 -11.27
C GLN A 604 -31.71 -31.60 -10.71
N LEU A 605 -30.80 -32.55 -10.46
CA LEU A 605 -29.43 -32.27 -10.04
C LEU A 605 -28.64 -31.56 -11.14
N GLU A 606 -28.80 -31.95 -12.40
CA GLU A 606 -28.15 -31.32 -13.55
C GLU A 606 -28.64 -29.87 -13.73
N LYS A 607 -29.93 -29.59 -13.52
CA LYS A 607 -30.45 -28.20 -13.51
C LYS A 607 -29.85 -27.37 -12.38
N LYS A 608 -29.70 -27.93 -11.17
CA LYS A 608 -29.05 -27.23 -10.04
C LYS A 608 -27.57 -26.99 -10.29
N GLN A 609 -26.88 -27.99 -10.85
CA GLN A 609 -25.48 -27.90 -11.24
C GLN A 609 -25.29 -26.76 -12.25
N ARG A 610 -26.09 -26.70 -13.32
CA ARG A 610 -26.04 -25.60 -14.29
C ARG A 610 -26.29 -24.22 -13.67
N LEU A 611 -27.15 -24.13 -12.65
CA LEU A 611 -27.42 -22.87 -11.95
C LEU A 611 -26.22 -22.42 -11.11
N VAL A 612 -25.58 -23.37 -10.43
CA VAL A 612 -24.35 -23.13 -9.66
C VAL A 612 -23.19 -22.81 -10.59
N ASP A 613 -23.04 -23.51 -11.72
CA ASP A 613 -22.01 -23.22 -12.72
C ASP A 613 -22.19 -21.81 -13.32
N LYS A 614 -23.45 -21.38 -13.54
CA LYS A 614 -23.75 -20.01 -13.96
C LYS A 614 -23.34 -18.98 -12.89
N GLN A 615 -23.66 -19.24 -11.61
CA GLN A 615 -23.24 -18.37 -10.52
C GLN A 615 -21.71 -18.32 -10.40
N ILE A 616 -21.02 -19.45 -10.53
CA ILE A 616 -19.56 -19.51 -10.52
C ILE A 616 -18.98 -18.73 -11.69
N ALA A 617 -19.57 -18.82 -12.89
CA ALA A 617 -19.15 -18.04 -14.05
C ALA A 617 -19.33 -16.52 -13.82
N GLU A 618 -20.49 -16.09 -13.29
CA GLU A 618 -20.74 -14.69 -12.95
C GLU A 618 -19.76 -14.16 -11.89
N TRP A 619 -19.44 -14.96 -10.86
CA TRP A 619 -18.46 -14.58 -9.84
C TRP A 619 -17.03 -14.58 -10.38
N LYS A 620 -16.67 -15.49 -11.30
CA LYS A 620 -15.38 -15.47 -11.99
C LYS A 620 -15.21 -14.20 -12.82
N THR A 621 -16.21 -13.83 -13.61
CA THR A 621 -16.17 -12.58 -14.38
C THR A 621 -16.05 -11.36 -13.47
N LYS A 622 -16.78 -11.32 -12.34
CA LYS A 622 -16.62 -10.24 -11.35
C LYS A 622 -15.22 -10.20 -10.72
N CYS A 623 -14.63 -11.35 -10.44
CA CYS A 623 -13.25 -11.42 -9.93
C CYS A 623 -12.24 -10.95 -10.98
N GLU A 624 -12.45 -11.28 -12.26
CA GLU A 624 -11.62 -10.80 -13.37
C GLU A 624 -11.77 -9.27 -13.59
N GLU A 625 -12.99 -8.74 -13.49
CA GLU A 625 -13.28 -7.30 -13.55
C GLU A 625 -12.60 -6.54 -12.40
N ILE A 626 -12.78 -6.99 -11.15
CA ILE A 626 -12.13 -6.40 -9.97
C ILE A 626 -10.60 -6.55 -10.06
N GLY A 627 -10.12 -7.66 -10.62
CA GLY A 627 -8.69 -7.89 -10.89
C GLY A 627 -8.12 -6.88 -11.90
N ALA A 628 -8.85 -6.61 -12.98
CA ALA A 628 -8.49 -5.61 -13.97
C ALA A 628 -8.52 -4.17 -13.41
N GLU A 629 -9.51 -3.85 -12.56
CA GLU A 629 -9.58 -2.57 -11.84
C GLU A 629 -8.41 -2.41 -10.86
N LEU A 630 -8.04 -3.47 -10.13
CA LEU A 630 -6.89 -3.48 -9.23
C LEU A 630 -5.57 -3.32 -10.00
N GLU A 631 -5.41 -3.98 -11.15
CA GLU A 631 -4.25 -3.81 -12.04
C GLU A 631 -4.16 -2.38 -12.59
N THR A 632 -5.31 -1.77 -12.92
CA THR A 632 -5.36 -0.39 -13.42
C THR A 632 -5.01 0.58 -12.30
N SER A 633 -5.59 0.42 -11.12
CA SER A 633 -5.29 1.23 -9.93
C SER A 633 -3.83 1.09 -9.48
N THR A 634 -3.24 -0.11 -9.57
CA THR A 634 -1.82 -0.31 -9.26
C THR A 634 -0.89 0.27 -10.32
N LYS A 635 -1.28 0.25 -11.61
CA LYS A 635 -0.55 0.97 -12.67
C LYS A 635 -0.60 2.49 -12.46
N GLU A 636 -1.75 3.04 -12.10
CA GLU A 636 -1.91 4.45 -11.75
C GLU A 636 -1.11 4.83 -10.50
N ALA A 637 -1.13 4.01 -9.45
CA ALA A 637 -0.30 4.21 -8.26
C ALA A 637 1.19 4.20 -8.57
N ARG A 638 1.65 3.34 -9.50
CA ARG A 638 3.04 3.35 -10.00
C ARG A 638 3.34 4.58 -10.85
N ALA A 639 2.39 5.04 -11.66
CA ALA A 639 2.53 6.29 -12.41
C ALA A 639 2.67 7.50 -11.48
N TYR A 640 1.81 7.60 -10.46
CA TYR A 640 1.91 8.63 -9.42
C TYR A 640 3.19 8.51 -8.59
N ALA A 641 3.65 7.30 -8.28
CA ALA A 641 4.95 7.11 -7.63
C ALA A 641 6.10 7.64 -8.50
N ASN A 642 6.09 7.36 -9.81
CA ASN A 642 7.08 7.86 -10.75
C ASN A 642 7.02 9.40 -10.91
N GLU A 643 5.82 9.99 -10.93
CA GLU A 643 5.67 11.45 -10.90
C GLU A 643 6.20 12.05 -9.60
N LEU A 644 5.95 11.39 -8.46
CA LEU A 644 6.44 11.82 -7.15
C LEU A 644 7.97 11.71 -7.05
N TYR A 645 8.59 10.69 -7.67
CA TYR A 645 10.04 10.59 -7.81
C TYR A 645 10.61 11.70 -8.70
N LYS A 646 9.97 12.00 -9.84
CA LYS A 646 10.37 13.14 -10.69
C LYS A 646 10.24 14.48 -9.96
N LEU A 647 9.15 14.68 -9.23
CA LEU A 647 8.90 15.91 -8.48
C LEU A 647 9.88 16.05 -7.31
N LYS A 648 10.27 14.95 -6.66
CA LYS A 648 11.34 14.92 -5.66
C LYS A 648 12.69 15.26 -6.28
N GLY A 649 13.03 14.69 -7.43
CA GLY A 649 14.25 15.04 -8.17
C GLY A 649 14.29 16.53 -8.54
N GLN A 650 13.19 17.06 -9.09
CA GLN A 650 13.07 18.50 -9.37
C GLN A 650 13.16 19.35 -8.11
N TYR A 651 12.59 18.90 -6.99
CA TYR A 651 12.68 19.58 -5.71
C TYR A 651 14.12 19.59 -5.17
N GLU A 652 14.82 18.47 -5.25
CA GLU A 652 16.24 18.33 -4.90
C GLU A 652 17.12 19.21 -5.79
N GLU A 653 16.90 19.20 -7.11
CA GLU A 653 17.58 20.10 -8.06
C GLU A 653 17.32 21.58 -7.74
N THR A 654 16.08 21.96 -7.36
CA THR A 654 15.79 23.33 -6.94
C THR A 654 16.40 23.70 -5.58
N LEU A 655 16.57 22.72 -4.68
CA LEU A 655 17.27 22.91 -3.41
C LEU A 655 18.77 23.07 -3.62
N GLU A 656 19.38 22.26 -4.49
CA GLU A 656 20.78 22.41 -4.90
C GLU A 656 21.01 23.74 -5.63
N ALA A 657 20.10 24.15 -6.51
CA ALA A 657 20.13 25.47 -7.14
C ALA A 657 19.98 26.61 -6.10
N LEU A 658 19.12 26.44 -5.09
CA LEU A 658 18.98 27.39 -3.98
C LEU A 658 20.25 27.45 -3.12
N GLU A 659 20.90 26.33 -2.85
CA GLU A 659 22.18 26.27 -2.14
C GLU A 659 23.31 26.89 -2.95
N SER A 660 23.35 26.64 -4.27
CA SER A 660 24.28 27.29 -5.19
C SER A 660 24.07 28.81 -5.20
N LEU A 661 22.82 29.28 -5.34
CA LEU A 661 22.47 30.70 -5.28
C LEU A 661 22.76 31.33 -3.90
N LYS A 662 22.68 30.57 -2.81
CA LYS A 662 23.08 31.03 -1.47
C LYS A 662 24.60 31.13 -1.34
N LYS A 663 25.35 30.18 -1.89
CA LYS A 663 26.82 30.24 -1.94
C LYS A 663 27.28 31.40 -2.82
N GLU A 664 26.63 31.62 -3.96
CA GLU A 664 26.90 32.73 -4.87
C GLU A 664 26.51 34.07 -4.26
N ASN A 665 25.35 34.19 -3.59
CA ASN A 665 25.00 35.38 -2.82
C ASN A 665 25.99 35.65 -1.68
N LYS A 666 26.48 34.61 -1.02
CA LYS A 666 27.49 34.76 0.02
C LYS A 666 28.83 35.21 -0.58
N ALA A 667 29.25 34.62 -1.70
CA ALA A 667 30.44 35.03 -2.42
C ALA A 667 30.35 36.47 -2.91
N LEU A 668 29.20 36.87 -3.48
CA LEU A 668 28.92 38.25 -3.89
C LEU A 668 28.84 39.20 -2.69
N HIS A 669 28.32 38.76 -1.55
CA HIS A 669 28.30 39.55 -0.32
C HIS A 669 29.71 39.75 0.26
N ASP A 670 30.51 38.69 0.26
CA ASP A 670 31.91 38.72 0.67
C ASP A 670 32.73 39.58 -0.31
N GLU A 671 32.47 39.53 -1.62
CA GLU A 671 33.09 40.37 -2.65
C GLU A 671 32.64 41.83 -2.53
N ILE A 672 31.37 42.11 -2.22
CA ILE A 672 30.88 43.45 -1.89
C ILE A 672 31.58 43.97 -0.63
N HIS A 673 31.76 43.13 0.40
CA HIS A 673 32.47 43.51 1.62
C HIS A 673 33.95 43.81 1.32
N GLU A 674 34.60 42.97 0.53
CA GLU A 674 36.01 43.12 0.13
C GLU A 674 36.22 44.35 -0.77
N LEU A 675 35.30 44.61 -1.71
CA LEU A 675 35.29 45.85 -2.52
C LEU A 675 34.98 47.09 -1.67
N THR A 676 34.14 46.96 -0.63
CA THR A 676 33.85 48.05 0.31
C THR A 676 35.08 48.36 1.19
N ASP A 677 35.80 47.33 1.63
CA ASP A 677 37.06 47.47 2.36
C ASP A 677 38.18 48.03 1.45
N GLN A 678 38.27 47.58 0.20
CA GLN A 678 39.18 48.14 -0.81
C GLN A 678 38.86 49.59 -1.17
N LEU A 679 37.59 50.00 -1.19
CA LEU A 679 37.20 51.42 -1.32
C LEU A 679 37.62 52.23 -0.08
N GLY A 680 37.54 51.63 1.11
CA GLY A 680 38.02 52.22 2.37
C GLY A 680 39.55 52.39 2.43
N GLU A 681 40.31 51.43 1.90
CA GLU A 681 41.77 51.51 1.76
C GLU A 681 42.20 52.40 0.59
N GLY A 682 41.42 52.43 -0.49
CA GLY A 682 41.57 53.31 -1.64
C GLY A 682 41.57 54.78 -1.23
N GLY A 683 40.74 55.18 -0.26
CA GLY A 683 40.75 56.53 0.31
C GLY A 683 42.07 56.94 0.98
N LYS A 684 42.84 55.99 1.53
CA LYS A 684 44.19 56.24 2.07
C LYS A 684 45.22 56.32 0.95
N SER A 685 45.13 55.45 -0.06
CA SER A 685 46.03 55.47 -1.22
C SER A 685 45.87 56.74 -2.06
N VAL A 686 44.65 57.27 -2.19
CA VAL A 686 44.37 58.53 -2.89
C VAL A 686 45.04 59.70 -2.18
N HIS A 687 45.01 59.74 -0.84
CA HIS A 687 45.65 60.81 -0.08
C HIS A 687 47.19 60.74 -0.15
N GLU A 688 47.77 59.54 -0.22
CA GLU A 688 49.22 59.36 -0.43
C GLU A 688 49.64 59.66 -1.88
N LEU A 689 48.84 59.28 -2.87
CA LEU A 689 49.04 59.59 -4.29
C LEU A 689 48.93 61.09 -4.59
N GLU A 690 48.04 61.80 -3.91
CA GLU A 690 47.90 63.26 -4.06
C GLU A 690 49.11 64.01 -3.47
N LYS A 691 49.73 63.42 -2.43
CA LYS A 691 50.99 63.91 -1.83
C LYS A 691 52.20 63.59 -2.70
N ALA A 692 52.23 62.42 -3.35
CA ALA A 692 53.27 62.03 -4.31
C ALA A 692 53.18 62.83 -5.62
N LYS A 693 51.97 63.09 -6.12
CA LYS A 693 51.71 63.95 -7.29
C LYS A 693 52.26 65.36 -7.10
N LYS A 694 52.04 65.97 -5.93
CA LYS A 694 52.61 67.29 -5.61
C LYS A 694 54.14 67.30 -5.55
N ARG A 695 54.79 66.19 -5.16
CA ARG A 695 56.25 66.09 -5.19
C ARG A 695 56.78 65.95 -6.61
N LEU A 696 56.12 65.13 -7.42
CA LEU A 696 56.48 64.92 -8.82
C LEU A 696 56.22 66.16 -9.71
N GLU A 697 55.23 66.98 -9.38
CA GLU A 697 55.00 68.27 -10.05
C GLU A 697 56.15 69.26 -9.79
N VAL A 698 56.71 69.28 -8.57
CA VAL A 698 57.89 70.11 -8.24
C VAL A 698 59.15 69.57 -8.92
N GLU A 699 59.39 68.25 -8.89
CA GLU A 699 60.53 67.65 -9.61
C GLU A 699 60.44 67.88 -11.12
N LYS A 700 59.23 67.90 -11.69
CA LYS A 700 59.04 68.22 -13.12
C LYS A 700 59.44 69.67 -13.44
N GLU A 701 59.09 70.64 -12.60
CA GLU A 701 59.49 72.03 -12.80
C GLU A 701 61.02 72.20 -12.66
N GLU A 702 61.65 71.51 -11.71
CA GLU A 702 63.11 71.50 -11.54
C GLU A 702 63.83 70.86 -12.74
N LEU A 703 63.33 69.73 -13.25
CA LEU A 703 63.89 69.05 -14.44
C LEU A 703 63.67 69.86 -15.72
N GLN A 704 62.56 70.58 -15.84
CA GLN A 704 62.29 71.45 -16.99
C GLN A 704 63.25 72.65 -17.02
N THR A 705 63.60 73.20 -15.86
CA THR A 705 64.62 74.25 -15.73
C THR A 705 66.02 73.72 -16.09
N ALA A 706 66.36 72.49 -15.66
CA ALA A 706 67.63 71.86 -16.01
C ALA A 706 67.75 71.50 -17.51
N LEU A 707 66.63 71.21 -18.17
CA LEU A 707 66.58 70.96 -19.61
C LEU A 707 66.85 72.26 -20.40
N GLU A 708 66.26 73.38 -19.99
CA GLU A 708 66.51 74.69 -20.61
C GLU A 708 67.98 75.13 -20.49
N GLU A 709 68.65 74.83 -19.36
CA GLU A 709 70.09 75.07 -19.20
C GLU A 709 70.96 74.14 -20.08
N ALA A 710 70.55 72.89 -20.26
CA ALA A 710 71.25 71.93 -21.12
C ALA A 710 71.09 72.26 -22.62
N GLU A 711 69.93 72.76 -23.04
CA GLU A 711 69.68 73.24 -24.40
C GLU A 711 70.53 74.47 -24.73
N GLY A 712 70.69 75.41 -23.78
CA GLY A 712 71.62 76.53 -23.92
C GLY A 712 73.10 76.10 -24.04
N ALA A 713 73.50 75.00 -23.39
CA ALA A 713 74.86 74.46 -23.53
C ALA A 713 75.08 73.76 -24.88
N LEU A 714 74.04 73.13 -25.45
CA LEU A 714 74.09 72.50 -26.78
C LEU A 714 74.26 73.55 -27.89
N GLU A 715 73.57 74.68 -27.80
CA GLU A 715 73.67 75.77 -28.78
C GLU A 715 75.10 76.37 -28.86
N VAL A 716 75.82 76.38 -27.73
CA VAL A 716 77.24 76.79 -27.67
C VAL A 716 78.18 75.76 -28.31
N GLU A 717 77.87 74.46 -28.22
CA GLU A 717 78.67 73.39 -28.85
C GLU A 717 78.42 73.29 -30.37
N GLU A 718 77.18 73.51 -30.83
CA GLU A 718 76.88 73.60 -32.27
C GLU A 718 77.65 74.74 -32.96
N GLY A 719 77.84 75.87 -32.26
CA GLY A 719 78.69 76.98 -32.72
C GLY A 719 80.18 76.64 -32.84
N LYS A 720 80.68 75.59 -32.16
CA LYS A 720 82.07 75.11 -32.31
C LYS A 720 82.20 74.13 -33.49
N VAL A 721 81.20 73.28 -33.71
CA VAL A 721 81.15 72.36 -34.86
C VAL A 721 81.09 73.12 -36.19
N LEU A 722 80.35 74.22 -36.25
CA LEU A 722 80.27 75.06 -37.45
C LEU A 722 81.62 75.72 -37.81
N ARG A 723 82.47 75.99 -36.81
CA ARG A 723 83.80 76.56 -36.99
C ARG A 723 84.79 75.55 -37.56
N VAL A 724 84.70 74.29 -37.13
CA VAL A 724 85.51 73.17 -37.65
C VAL A 724 85.07 72.77 -39.07
N GLN A 725 83.79 72.91 -39.41
CA GLN A 725 83.29 72.66 -40.78
C GLN A 725 83.80 73.70 -41.80
N LEU A 726 84.02 74.94 -41.40
CA LEU A 726 84.59 75.99 -42.27
C LEU A 726 86.08 75.76 -42.57
N GLU A 727 86.85 75.25 -41.61
CA GLU A 727 88.27 74.87 -41.80
C GLU A 727 88.42 73.65 -42.72
N LEU A 728 87.46 72.70 -42.67
CA LEU A 728 87.43 71.53 -43.57
C LEU A 728 87.11 71.90 -45.03
N SER A 729 86.38 72.98 -45.26
CA SER A 729 86.03 73.46 -46.61
C SER A 729 87.18 74.22 -47.30
N GLN A 730 88.09 74.83 -46.54
CA GLN A 730 89.29 75.46 -47.10
C GLN A 730 90.34 74.43 -47.54
N LEU A 731 90.46 73.30 -46.83
CA LEU A 731 91.40 72.23 -47.18
C LEU A 731 91.02 71.47 -48.48
N LYS A 732 89.72 71.46 -48.83
CA LYS A 732 89.20 70.81 -50.05
C LYS A 732 89.54 71.61 -51.32
N ALA A 733 89.55 72.94 -51.25
CA ALA A 733 89.82 73.82 -52.40
C ALA A 733 91.30 73.80 -52.86
N ASP A 734 92.25 73.49 -51.97
CA ASP A 734 93.68 73.38 -52.30
C ASP A 734 94.05 72.05 -53.01
N ILE A 735 93.20 71.02 -52.88
CA ILE A 735 93.40 69.71 -53.52
C ILE A 735 92.87 69.72 -54.97
N ASP A 736 91.74 70.38 -55.23
CA ASP A 736 91.14 70.46 -56.57
C ASP A 736 91.98 71.31 -57.56
N ARG A 737 92.79 72.26 -57.05
CA ARG A 737 93.70 73.07 -57.87
C ARG A 737 94.91 72.30 -58.41
N ARG A 738 95.29 71.16 -57.80
CA ARG A 738 96.43 70.32 -58.24
C ARG A 738 96.05 69.24 -59.26
N LEU A 739 94.77 68.93 -59.42
CA LEU A 739 94.28 67.94 -60.40
C LEU A 739 94.02 68.56 -61.78
N ALA A 740 93.67 69.86 -61.86
CA ALA A 740 93.38 70.55 -63.12
C ALA A 740 94.60 70.84 -64.02
N GLU A 741 95.82 70.88 -63.48
CA GLU A 741 97.06 71.13 -64.26
C GLU A 741 97.56 69.88 -65.01
N LYS A 742 96.95 68.70 -64.80
CA LYS A 742 97.39 67.42 -65.39
C LYS A 742 96.54 66.93 -66.56
N ASP A 743 95.32 67.44 -66.74
CA ASP A 743 94.38 66.98 -67.78
C ASP A 743 94.42 67.80 -69.07
N GLU A 744 95.06 68.98 -69.09
CA GLU A 744 95.16 69.84 -70.29
C GLU A 744 96.24 69.43 -71.32
N GLU A 745 97.15 68.50 -70.98
CA GLU A 745 98.20 68.04 -71.92
C GLU A 745 97.73 66.97 -72.92
N PHE A 746 96.60 66.29 -72.68
CA PHE A 746 96.15 65.14 -73.50
C PHE A 746 95.14 65.46 -74.61
N GLU A 747 94.57 66.67 -74.68
CA GLU A 747 93.47 66.97 -75.62
C GLU A 747 93.92 67.59 -76.97
N ASN A 748 95.18 68.03 -77.09
CA ASN A 748 95.64 68.82 -78.25
C ASN A 748 96.13 67.98 -79.45
N THR A 749 96.29 66.65 -79.32
CA THR A 749 96.83 65.76 -80.38
C THR A 749 95.77 65.06 -81.22
N ARG A 750 94.48 65.10 -80.85
CA ARG A 750 93.43 64.27 -81.49
C ARG A 750 92.73 64.92 -82.69
N LYS A 751 92.86 66.23 -82.90
CA LYS A 751 92.10 66.98 -83.92
C LYS A 751 92.76 67.12 -85.31
N ASN A 752 94.00 66.67 -85.49
CA ASN A 752 94.73 66.83 -86.77
C ASN A 752 94.57 65.68 -87.79
N HIS A 753 93.79 64.62 -87.52
CA HIS A 753 93.68 63.46 -88.41
C HIS A 753 92.32 63.24 -89.08
N GLN A 754 91.37 64.17 -88.95
CA GLN A 754 90.04 64.05 -89.54
C GLN A 754 89.91 64.64 -90.96
N ARG A 755 90.96 65.22 -91.55
CA ARG A 755 90.91 65.88 -92.88
C ARG A 755 91.53 65.09 -94.04
N ALA A 756 91.93 63.83 -93.84
CA ALA A 756 92.53 62.99 -94.88
C ALA A 756 91.57 61.91 -95.46
N LEU A 757 90.34 61.79 -94.93
CA LEU A 757 89.40 60.73 -95.31
C LEU A 757 88.49 61.07 -96.51
N ASP A 758 88.37 62.35 -96.89
CA ASP A 758 87.43 62.78 -97.94
C ASP A 758 87.94 62.53 -99.38
N ALA A 759 89.15 62.01 -99.56
CA ALA A 759 89.74 61.72 -100.88
C ALA A 759 89.58 60.25 -101.35
N LEU A 760 89.02 59.35 -100.53
CA LEU A 760 88.81 57.93 -100.86
C LEU A 760 87.42 57.61 -101.45
N GLN A 761 86.56 58.62 -101.58
CA GLN A 761 85.15 58.46 -101.95
C GLN A 761 84.91 58.09 -103.43
N THR A 762 85.90 58.24 -104.31
CA THR A 762 85.70 58.09 -105.77
C THR A 762 86.05 56.69 -106.31
N THR A 763 86.62 55.81 -105.49
CA THR A 763 87.01 54.43 -105.89
C THR A 763 85.89 53.41 -105.65
N LEU A 764 84.81 53.82 -104.97
CA LEU A 764 83.72 52.95 -104.48
C LEU A 764 82.66 52.59 -105.54
N ASP A 765 82.58 53.33 -106.65
CA ASP A 765 81.49 53.19 -107.63
C ASP A 765 81.64 51.98 -108.59
N VAL A 766 82.81 51.36 -108.67
CA VAL A 766 83.03 50.15 -109.50
C VAL A 766 82.68 48.86 -108.73
N GLU A 767 82.68 48.89 -107.40
CA GLU A 767 82.37 47.75 -106.52
C GLU A 767 80.85 47.51 -106.34
N ALA A 768 80.02 48.45 -106.79
CA ALA A 768 78.56 48.43 -106.60
C ALA A 768 77.82 47.31 -107.39
N LYS A 769 78.42 46.78 -108.46
CA LYS A 769 77.76 45.76 -109.30
C LYS A 769 77.86 44.33 -108.75
N GLY A 770 78.91 43.97 -108.01
CA GLY A 770 79.03 42.67 -107.32
C GLY A 770 78.16 42.57 -106.04
N ARG A 771 77.83 43.71 -105.43
CA ARG A 771 77.04 43.80 -104.20
C ARG A 771 75.59 43.34 -104.38
N ASN A 772 75.01 43.50 -105.57
CA ASN A 772 73.59 43.22 -105.81
C ASN A 772 73.26 41.71 -105.91
N GLU A 773 74.22 40.87 -106.29
CA GLU A 773 74.04 39.41 -106.30
C GLU A 773 74.21 38.81 -104.90
N ALA A 774 75.15 39.33 -104.11
CA ALA A 774 75.35 38.95 -102.70
C ALA A 774 74.16 39.34 -101.79
N VAL A 775 73.50 40.47 -102.06
CA VAL A 775 72.32 40.92 -101.28
C VAL A 775 71.09 40.02 -101.48
N ARG A 776 70.91 39.41 -102.66
CA ARG A 776 69.81 38.46 -102.90
C ARG A 776 70.02 37.13 -102.15
N ALA A 777 71.24 36.62 -102.12
CA ALA A 777 71.59 35.43 -101.34
C ALA A 777 71.46 35.69 -99.83
N LYS A 778 71.89 36.87 -99.36
CA LYS A 778 71.74 37.30 -97.96
C LYS A 778 70.28 37.38 -97.52
N LYS A 779 69.38 37.95 -98.32
CA LYS A 779 67.94 38.03 -97.98
C LYS A 779 67.27 36.66 -97.87
N LYS A 780 67.70 35.68 -98.66
CA LYS A 780 67.16 34.31 -98.57
C LYS A 780 67.64 33.62 -97.28
N LEU A 781 68.92 33.75 -96.96
CA LEU A 781 69.47 33.21 -95.71
C LEU A 781 68.90 33.92 -94.46
N GLU A 782 68.63 35.22 -94.52
CA GLU A 782 67.95 35.94 -93.43
C GLU A 782 66.49 35.50 -93.25
N ALA A 783 65.79 35.17 -94.35
CA ALA A 783 64.45 34.60 -94.26
C ALA A 783 64.45 33.19 -93.66
N ASP A 784 65.39 32.33 -94.09
CA ASP A 784 65.55 30.97 -93.57
C ASP A 784 65.96 31.00 -92.07
N VAL A 785 66.81 31.95 -91.65
CA VAL A 785 67.19 32.13 -90.24
C VAL A 785 65.99 32.59 -89.40
N ASN A 786 65.21 33.57 -89.87
CA ASN A 786 64.02 34.02 -89.15
C ASN A 786 62.96 32.91 -89.01
N GLU A 787 62.84 32.02 -90.00
CA GLU A 787 61.91 30.88 -89.93
C GLU A 787 62.40 29.83 -88.92
N VAL A 788 63.71 29.57 -88.85
CA VAL A 788 64.30 28.68 -87.85
C VAL A 788 64.25 29.28 -86.44
N GLU A 789 64.44 30.59 -86.28
CA GLU A 789 64.31 31.28 -85.00
C GLU A 789 62.85 31.26 -84.49
N ALA A 790 61.88 31.49 -85.36
CA ALA A 790 60.46 31.36 -85.02
C ALA A 790 60.08 29.92 -84.65
N ALA A 791 60.63 28.93 -85.37
CA ALA A 791 60.44 27.51 -85.03
C ALA A 791 61.08 27.15 -83.69
N LEU A 792 62.27 27.69 -83.39
CA LEU A 792 62.96 27.48 -82.12
C LEU A 792 62.21 28.14 -80.96
N GLU A 793 61.70 29.36 -81.14
CA GLU A 793 60.91 30.05 -80.10
C GLU A 793 59.61 29.29 -79.79
N ASN A 794 58.92 28.80 -80.83
CA ASN A 794 57.72 27.97 -80.67
C ASN A 794 58.03 26.64 -79.98
N ALA A 795 59.13 25.96 -80.35
CA ALA A 795 59.58 24.74 -79.69
C ALA A 795 59.96 24.98 -78.22
N THR A 796 60.57 26.14 -77.92
CA THR A 796 60.96 26.51 -76.55
C THR A 796 59.75 26.85 -75.68
N LYS A 797 58.74 27.53 -76.24
CA LYS A 797 57.44 27.75 -75.58
C LYS A 797 56.72 26.42 -75.30
N ALA A 798 56.62 25.54 -76.29
CA ALA A 798 56.02 24.22 -76.11
C ALA A 798 56.75 23.38 -75.04
N ASN A 799 58.08 23.44 -74.99
CA ASN A 799 58.87 22.74 -73.96
C ASN A 799 58.66 23.33 -72.56
N ASN A 800 58.54 24.66 -72.44
CA ASN A 800 58.23 25.30 -71.16
C ASN A 800 56.80 24.98 -70.69
N GLU A 801 55.82 24.90 -71.59
CA GLU A 801 54.46 24.46 -71.28
C GLU A 801 54.40 22.98 -70.89
N ALA A 802 55.15 22.12 -71.58
CA ALA A 802 55.29 20.71 -71.21
C ALA A 802 55.91 20.55 -69.81
N ARG A 803 56.96 21.32 -69.48
CA ARG A 803 57.58 21.31 -68.14
C ARG A 803 56.63 21.79 -67.04
N LYS A 804 55.83 22.83 -67.30
CA LYS A 804 54.79 23.28 -66.36
C LYS A 804 53.73 22.20 -66.15
N THR A 805 53.35 21.49 -67.21
CA THR A 805 52.39 20.38 -67.15
C THR A 805 52.95 19.20 -66.36
N ILE A 806 54.21 18.84 -66.56
CA ILE A 806 54.90 17.79 -65.80
C ILE A 806 54.95 18.13 -64.30
N ASN A 807 55.31 19.36 -63.93
CA ASN A 807 55.31 19.77 -62.53
C ASN A 807 53.91 19.75 -61.91
N LYS A 808 52.88 20.13 -62.69
CA LYS A 808 51.49 20.06 -62.23
C LYS A 808 51.03 18.62 -62.01
N LEU A 809 51.40 17.70 -62.90
CA LEU A 809 51.14 16.26 -62.76
C LEU A 809 51.94 15.65 -61.59
N GLN A 810 53.19 16.06 -61.36
CA GLN A 810 53.97 15.62 -60.20
C GLN A 810 53.36 16.06 -58.87
N ASN A 811 52.86 17.30 -58.79
CA ASN A 811 52.14 17.78 -57.60
C ASN A 811 50.83 17.01 -57.40
N GLN A 812 50.07 16.75 -58.47
CA GLN A 812 48.85 15.92 -58.39
C GLN A 812 49.14 14.49 -57.91
N ILE A 813 50.25 13.89 -58.36
CA ILE A 813 50.68 12.56 -57.90
C ILE A 813 51.03 12.61 -56.40
N GLN A 814 51.72 13.65 -55.93
CA GLN A 814 51.99 13.81 -54.49
C GLN A 814 50.72 14.01 -53.66
N GLU A 815 49.76 14.78 -54.15
CA GLU A 815 48.46 14.98 -53.50
C GLU A 815 47.68 13.67 -53.39
N VAL A 816 47.62 12.88 -54.48
CA VAL A 816 46.97 11.57 -54.51
C VAL A 816 47.68 10.58 -53.59
N GLN A 817 49.02 10.62 -53.52
CA GLN A 817 49.78 9.76 -52.62
C GLN A 817 49.48 10.09 -51.15
N ALA A 818 49.38 11.37 -50.79
CA ALA A 818 48.99 11.81 -49.46
C ALA A 818 47.56 11.36 -49.10
N THR A 819 46.62 11.45 -50.04
CA THR A 819 45.24 10.98 -49.81
C THR A 819 45.17 9.47 -49.64
N ILE A 820 45.99 8.70 -50.36
CA ILE A 820 46.08 7.24 -50.18
C ILE A 820 46.65 6.88 -48.81
N ASP A 821 47.68 7.58 -48.35
CA ASP A 821 48.29 7.34 -47.03
C ASP A 821 47.32 7.70 -45.89
N ASP A 822 46.54 8.78 -46.05
CA ASP A 822 45.51 9.19 -45.08
C ASP A 822 44.34 8.19 -45.05
N GLU A 823 43.88 7.70 -46.21
CA GLU A 823 42.86 6.64 -46.33
C GLU A 823 43.33 5.31 -45.71
N GLN A 824 44.61 4.96 -45.86
CA GLN A 824 45.16 3.76 -45.24
C GLN A 824 45.16 3.86 -43.71
N ARG A 825 45.52 5.04 -43.15
CA ARG A 825 45.44 5.27 -41.70
C ARG A 825 44.01 5.25 -41.19
N ALA A 826 43.09 5.94 -41.88
CA ALA A 826 41.67 5.94 -41.52
C ALA A 826 41.08 4.52 -41.52
N ARG A 827 41.49 3.68 -42.47
CA ARG A 827 41.10 2.27 -42.53
C ARG A 827 41.67 1.44 -41.38
N GLU A 828 42.91 1.69 -40.97
CA GLU A 828 43.53 1.02 -39.81
C GLU A 828 42.85 1.41 -38.50
N GLU A 829 42.59 2.71 -38.30
CA GLU A 829 41.84 3.23 -37.15
C GLU A 829 40.42 2.67 -37.10
N ALA A 830 39.70 2.63 -38.23
CA ALA A 830 38.37 2.02 -38.30
C ALA A 830 38.39 0.52 -37.94
N ARG A 831 39.47 -0.19 -38.27
CA ARG A 831 39.65 -1.61 -37.96
C ARG A 831 39.91 -1.84 -36.47
N GLU A 832 40.69 -0.96 -35.84
CA GLU A 832 40.90 -0.98 -34.39
C GLU A 832 39.63 -0.62 -33.61
N HIS A 833 38.86 0.37 -34.09
CA HIS A 833 37.56 0.72 -33.52
C HIS A 833 36.55 -0.43 -33.63
N LEU A 834 36.53 -1.15 -34.75
CA LEU A 834 35.70 -2.35 -34.90
C LEU A 834 36.11 -3.44 -33.89
N ALA A 835 37.41 -3.72 -33.74
CA ALA A 835 37.91 -4.71 -32.79
C ALA A 835 37.61 -4.32 -31.32
N MET A 836 37.68 -3.04 -30.98
CA MET A 836 37.30 -2.51 -29.67
C MET A 836 35.80 -2.64 -29.41
N SER A 837 34.97 -2.34 -30.42
CA SER A 837 33.51 -2.48 -30.35
C SER A 837 33.08 -3.94 -30.18
N GLU A 838 33.70 -4.88 -30.93
CA GLU A 838 33.46 -6.31 -30.79
C GLU A 838 33.84 -6.83 -29.40
N ARG A 839 34.96 -6.37 -28.82
CA ARG A 839 35.32 -6.71 -27.43
C ARG A 839 34.30 -6.18 -26.42
N ARG A 840 33.83 -4.95 -26.60
CA ARG A 840 32.81 -4.34 -25.73
C ARG A 840 31.48 -5.08 -25.83
N SER A 841 31.07 -5.47 -27.04
CA SER A 841 29.87 -6.27 -27.28
C SER A 841 29.95 -7.64 -26.59
N ASN A 842 31.11 -8.30 -26.65
CA ASN A 842 31.33 -9.59 -25.99
C ASN A 842 31.30 -9.46 -24.45
N MET A 843 31.86 -8.38 -23.87
CA MET A 843 31.78 -8.13 -22.43
C MET A 843 30.34 -7.86 -21.97
N LEU A 844 29.60 -7.03 -22.70
CA LEU A 844 28.17 -6.76 -22.40
C LEU A 844 27.31 -8.02 -22.53
N THR A 845 27.66 -8.92 -23.45
CA THR A 845 26.97 -10.22 -23.60
C THR A 845 27.24 -11.13 -22.39
N ALA A 846 28.47 -11.15 -21.89
CA ALA A 846 28.83 -11.90 -20.68
C ALA A 846 28.14 -11.34 -19.42
N GLU A 847 28.10 -10.02 -19.26
CA GLU A 847 27.36 -9.36 -18.16
C GLU A 847 25.86 -9.66 -18.23
N LEU A 848 25.27 -9.68 -19.43
CA LEU A 848 23.87 -10.08 -19.63
C LEU A 848 23.60 -11.54 -19.24
N GLU A 849 24.52 -12.46 -19.53
CA GLU A 849 24.40 -13.87 -19.12
C GLU A 849 24.53 -14.01 -17.60
N GLU A 850 25.42 -13.25 -16.95
CA GLU A 850 25.57 -13.25 -15.50
C GLU A 850 24.31 -12.70 -14.79
N LEU A 851 23.75 -11.60 -15.31
CA LEU A 851 22.50 -11.02 -14.80
C LEU A 851 21.30 -11.95 -15.00
N ARG A 852 21.24 -12.70 -16.11
CA ARG A 852 20.21 -13.71 -16.36
C ARG A 852 20.30 -14.87 -15.36
N ASN A 853 21.52 -15.35 -15.09
CA ASN A 853 21.73 -16.40 -14.09
C ASN A 853 21.34 -15.94 -12.68
N GLY A 854 21.65 -14.68 -12.33
CA GLY A 854 21.20 -14.07 -11.08
C GLY A 854 19.69 -13.95 -10.97
N LEU A 855 19.01 -13.57 -12.06
CA LEU A 855 17.55 -13.51 -12.13
C LEU A 855 16.90 -14.89 -11.93
N ASP A 856 17.39 -15.92 -12.61
CA ASP A 856 16.90 -17.30 -12.46
C ASP A 856 17.08 -17.84 -11.03
N GLN A 857 18.20 -17.49 -10.38
CA GLN A 857 18.45 -17.87 -9.00
C GLN A 857 17.51 -17.15 -8.02
N ALA A 858 17.26 -15.86 -8.24
CA ALA A 858 16.30 -15.09 -7.46
C ALA A 858 14.87 -15.61 -7.64
N GLU A 859 14.50 -16.03 -8.86
CA GLU A 859 13.17 -16.56 -9.14
C GLU A 859 12.93 -17.93 -8.48
N ARG A 860 13.96 -18.78 -8.41
CA ARG A 860 13.92 -20.03 -7.63
C ARG A 860 13.78 -19.78 -6.14
N ALA A 861 14.53 -18.82 -5.60
CA ALA A 861 14.45 -18.44 -4.19
C ALA A 861 13.04 -17.92 -3.84
N ARG A 862 12.44 -17.10 -4.72
CA ARG A 862 11.06 -16.61 -4.56
C ARG A 862 10.03 -17.74 -4.55
N LYS A 863 10.16 -18.73 -5.44
CA LYS A 863 9.23 -19.88 -5.47
C LYS A 863 9.33 -20.75 -4.22
N MET A 864 10.53 -20.89 -3.65
CA MET A 864 10.70 -21.60 -2.38
C MET A 864 10.02 -20.88 -1.22
N THR A 865 10.19 -19.55 -1.11
CA THR A 865 9.55 -18.78 -0.04
C THR A 865 8.03 -18.69 -0.21
N GLU A 866 7.52 -18.65 -1.43
CA GLU A 866 6.09 -18.77 -1.72
C GLU A 866 5.53 -20.13 -1.29
N ALA A 867 6.27 -21.23 -1.49
CA ALA A 867 5.87 -22.55 -1.03
C ALA A 867 5.84 -22.65 0.51
N GLU A 868 6.84 -22.13 1.20
CA GLU A 868 6.88 -22.07 2.67
C GLU A 868 5.73 -21.23 3.24
N LEU A 869 5.35 -20.15 2.56
CA LEU A 869 4.21 -19.32 2.95
C LEU A 869 2.88 -20.08 2.83
N VAL A 870 2.70 -20.86 1.77
CA VAL A 870 1.50 -21.71 1.59
C VAL A 870 1.44 -22.79 2.67
N GLU A 871 2.55 -23.47 2.94
CA GLU A 871 2.61 -24.49 3.99
C GLU A 871 2.31 -23.91 5.39
N SER A 872 2.82 -22.71 5.68
CA SER A 872 2.47 -22.00 6.92
C SER A 872 1.01 -21.57 6.96
N SER A 873 0.40 -21.24 5.82
CA SER A 873 -1.02 -20.89 5.74
C SER A 873 -1.92 -22.10 6.00
N ASP A 874 -1.58 -23.25 5.42
CA ASP A 874 -2.27 -24.53 5.65
C ASP A 874 -2.17 -24.95 7.12
N ARG A 875 -1.00 -24.79 7.74
CA ARG A 875 -0.77 -25.02 9.18
C ARG A 875 -1.68 -24.16 10.06
N VAL A 876 -1.86 -22.88 9.70
CA VAL A 876 -2.77 -21.96 10.41
C VAL A 876 -4.22 -22.39 10.22
N GLY A 877 -4.59 -22.86 9.03
CA GLY A 877 -5.90 -23.45 8.74
C GLY A 877 -6.22 -24.66 9.62
N GLU A 878 -5.29 -25.60 9.74
CA GLU A 878 -5.42 -26.79 10.60
C GLU A 878 -5.56 -26.43 12.07
N LEU A 879 -4.75 -25.49 12.57
CA LEU A 879 -4.82 -25.03 13.97
C LEU A 879 -6.14 -24.28 14.25
N SER A 880 -6.65 -23.54 13.27
CA SER A 880 -7.96 -22.86 13.39
C SER A 880 -9.11 -23.88 13.45
N ALA A 881 -9.07 -24.93 12.62
CA ALA A 881 -10.03 -26.03 12.67
C ALA A 881 -9.98 -26.80 13.99
N GLN A 882 -8.78 -27.06 14.53
CA GLN A 882 -8.63 -27.68 15.86
C GLN A 882 -9.19 -26.79 16.98
N ASN A 883 -8.93 -25.48 16.93
CA ASN A 883 -9.48 -24.54 17.90
C ASN A 883 -11.02 -24.47 17.85
N ALA A 884 -11.61 -24.54 16.66
CA ALA A 884 -13.07 -24.59 16.51
C ALA A 884 -13.66 -25.86 17.13
N SER A 885 -13.00 -27.00 16.93
CA SER A 885 -13.39 -28.29 17.54
C SER A 885 -13.31 -28.25 19.08
N LEU A 886 -12.19 -27.74 19.62
CA LEU A 886 -11.99 -27.57 21.06
C LEU A 886 -12.99 -26.60 21.68
N ALA A 887 -13.34 -25.51 20.99
CA ALA A 887 -14.39 -24.60 21.42
C ALA A 887 -15.77 -25.28 21.46
N GLY A 888 -16.06 -26.16 20.50
CA GLY A 888 -17.26 -27.01 20.52
C GLY A 888 -17.29 -27.95 21.72
N HIS A 889 -16.17 -28.60 22.05
CA HIS A 889 -16.05 -29.48 23.22
C HIS A 889 -16.21 -28.70 24.52
N LYS A 890 -15.61 -27.50 24.61
CA LYS A 890 -15.77 -26.61 25.76
C LYS A 890 -17.23 -26.22 25.98
N ARG A 891 -17.97 -25.84 24.94
CA ARG A 891 -19.41 -25.51 25.06
C ARG A 891 -20.23 -26.70 25.55
N LYS A 892 -19.89 -27.92 25.11
CA LYS A 892 -20.54 -29.14 25.56
C LYS A 892 -20.29 -29.41 27.05
N LEU A 893 -19.04 -29.28 27.50
CA LEU A 893 -18.66 -29.41 28.91
C LEU A 893 -19.28 -28.31 29.79
N GLU A 894 -19.37 -27.08 29.29
CA GLU A 894 -20.06 -25.98 29.99
C GLU A 894 -21.57 -26.28 30.14
N GLY A 895 -22.20 -26.91 29.14
CA GLY A 895 -23.56 -27.42 29.22
C GLY A 895 -23.72 -28.54 30.25
N GLU A 896 -22.82 -29.51 30.26
CA GLU A 896 -22.79 -30.62 31.23
C GLU A 896 -22.58 -30.13 32.68
N ILE A 897 -21.71 -29.13 32.87
CA ILE A 897 -21.53 -28.45 34.17
C ILE A 897 -22.81 -27.73 34.59
N GLY A 898 -23.52 -27.08 33.67
CA GLY A 898 -24.79 -26.43 33.94
C GLY A 898 -25.87 -27.43 34.39
N THR A 899 -25.95 -28.60 33.74
CA THR A 899 -26.87 -29.67 34.17
C THR A 899 -26.50 -30.24 35.54
N LEU A 900 -25.21 -30.47 35.81
CA LEU A 900 -24.74 -30.94 37.12
C LEU A 900 -24.99 -29.91 38.23
N GLN A 901 -24.92 -28.61 37.92
CA GLN A 901 -25.27 -27.55 38.85
C GLN A 901 -26.77 -27.54 39.16
N ALA A 902 -27.63 -27.74 38.16
CA ALA A 902 -29.07 -27.86 38.36
C ALA A 902 -29.43 -29.09 39.21
N GLU A 903 -28.80 -30.24 38.95
CA GLU A 903 -28.96 -31.46 39.76
C GLU A 903 -28.47 -31.24 41.21
N LEU A 904 -27.34 -30.54 41.40
CA LEU A 904 -26.82 -30.21 42.72
C LEU A 904 -27.78 -29.29 43.49
N ASP A 905 -28.36 -28.29 42.83
CA ASP A 905 -29.35 -27.38 43.44
C ASP A 905 -30.64 -28.13 43.83
N GLU A 906 -31.08 -29.09 43.01
CA GLU A 906 -32.22 -29.96 43.31
C GLU A 906 -31.94 -30.85 44.54
N VAL A 907 -30.77 -31.50 44.58
CA VAL A 907 -30.33 -32.31 45.74
C VAL A 907 -30.19 -31.45 47.00
N MET A 908 -29.70 -30.21 46.89
CA MET A 908 -29.62 -29.28 48.01
C MET A 908 -31.00 -28.84 48.51
N ALA A 909 -31.97 -28.67 47.60
CA ALA A 909 -33.36 -28.37 47.97
C ALA A 909 -34.02 -29.56 48.66
N GLU A 910 -33.82 -30.79 48.16
CA GLU A 910 -34.26 -32.02 48.82
C GLU A 910 -33.63 -32.18 50.20
N HIS A 911 -32.32 -31.93 50.32
CA HIS A 911 -31.62 -32.00 51.60
C HIS A 911 -32.22 -31.03 52.62
N ARG A 912 -32.45 -29.77 52.25
CA ARG A 912 -33.13 -28.78 53.11
C ARG A 912 -34.52 -29.24 53.53
N GLN A 913 -35.29 -29.82 52.61
CA GLN A 913 -36.62 -30.34 52.92
C GLN A 913 -36.56 -31.53 53.90
N THR A 914 -35.56 -32.41 53.77
CA THR A 914 -35.32 -33.50 54.73
C THR A 914 -34.86 -32.98 56.09
N GLU A 915 -34.05 -31.92 56.11
CA GLU A 915 -33.59 -31.29 57.34
C GLU A 915 -34.74 -30.61 58.10
N GLU A 916 -35.67 -29.94 57.40
CA GLU A 916 -36.89 -29.41 58.01
C GLU A 916 -37.79 -30.52 58.58
N LYS A 917 -37.95 -31.63 57.85
CA LYS A 917 -38.69 -32.81 58.36
C LYS A 917 -38.02 -33.41 59.60
N ALA A 918 -36.69 -33.48 59.61
CA ALA A 918 -35.92 -33.96 60.77
C ALA A 918 -36.07 -33.01 61.96
N LYS A 919 -35.97 -31.69 61.75
CA LYS A 919 -36.21 -30.68 62.81
C LYS A 919 -37.63 -30.76 63.38
N LYS A 920 -38.62 -30.99 62.52
CA LYS A 920 -40.01 -31.18 62.95
C LYS A 920 -40.19 -32.45 63.78
N ALA A 921 -39.59 -33.56 63.34
CA ALA A 921 -39.59 -34.81 64.10
C ALA A 921 -38.84 -34.70 65.45
N ILE A 922 -37.74 -33.94 65.50
CA ILE A 922 -37.03 -33.64 66.75
C ILE A 922 -37.91 -32.78 67.67
N GLY A 923 -38.63 -31.79 67.14
CA GLY A 923 -39.59 -30.99 67.89
C GLY A 923 -40.76 -31.82 68.43
N ASP A 924 -41.31 -32.72 67.62
CA ASP A 924 -42.39 -33.63 68.03
C ASP A 924 -41.88 -34.64 69.08
N ALA A 925 -40.66 -35.15 68.95
CA ALA A 925 -40.04 -36.03 69.94
C ALA A 925 -39.76 -35.31 71.28
N ALA A 926 -39.34 -34.04 71.24
CA ALA A 926 -39.17 -33.22 72.44
C ALA A 926 -40.51 -32.96 73.13
N ARG A 927 -41.58 -32.75 72.36
CA ARG A 927 -42.94 -32.60 72.89
C ARG A 927 -43.46 -33.89 73.52
N ILE A 928 -43.25 -35.03 72.86
CA ILE A 928 -43.61 -36.35 73.41
C ILE A 928 -42.78 -36.66 74.67
N ALA A 929 -41.52 -36.25 74.74
CA ALA A 929 -40.70 -36.39 75.93
C ALA A 929 -41.22 -35.55 77.12
N GLU A 930 -41.72 -34.34 76.84
CA GLU A 930 -42.36 -33.49 77.86
C GLU A 930 -43.72 -34.06 78.30
N ASP A 931 -44.54 -34.54 77.37
CA ASP A 931 -45.81 -35.21 77.67
C ASP A 931 -45.58 -36.50 78.48
N LEU A 932 -44.54 -37.27 78.15
CA LEU A 932 -44.12 -38.46 78.91
C LEU A 932 -43.62 -38.08 80.30
N ARG A 933 -42.93 -36.94 80.45
CA ARG A 933 -42.49 -36.45 81.76
C ARG A 933 -43.67 -36.01 82.62
N GLN A 934 -44.65 -35.33 82.05
CA GLN A 934 -45.90 -34.97 82.74
C GLN A 934 -46.67 -36.23 83.16
N GLU A 935 -46.75 -37.26 82.31
CA GLU A 935 -47.35 -38.54 82.68
C GLU A 935 -46.52 -39.32 83.72
N GLN A 936 -45.20 -39.21 83.72
CA GLN A 936 -44.35 -39.78 84.77
C GLN A 936 -44.55 -39.08 86.11
N GLU A 937 -44.71 -37.75 86.13
CA GLU A 937 -45.06 -36.99 87.33
C GLU A 937 -46.48 -37.33 87.81
N HIS A 938 -47.43 -37.56 86.89
CA HIS A 938 -48.77 -38.04 87.22
C HIS A 938 -48.76 -39.47 87.78
N THR A 939 -47.96 -40.36 87.18
CA THR A 939 -47.78 -41.75 87.63
C THR A 939 -47.08 -41.79 88.99
N ALA A 940 -46.10 -40.93 89.26
CA ALA A 940 -45.44 -40.83 90.56
C ALA A 940 -46.41 -40.32 91.66
N HIS A 941 -47.34 -39.43 91.30
CA HIS A 941 -48.42 -39.01 92.20
C HIS A 941 -49.40 -40.16 92.51
N ILE A 942 -49.73 -40.96 91.50
CA ILE A 942 -50.54 -42.18 91.62
C ILE A 942 -49.80 -43.26 92.44
N GLU A 943 -48.49 -43.42 92.29
CA GLU A 943 -47.69 -44.35 93.10
C GLU A 943 -47.60 -43.91 94.57
N LYS A 944 -47.59 -42.61 94.84
CA LYS A 944 -47.59 -42.08 96.21
C LYS A 944 -48.93 -42.33 96.91
N THR A 945 -50.04 -42.17 96.19
CA THR A 945 -51.39 -42.54 96.68
C THR A 945 -51.56 -44.05 96.81
N LYS A 946 -50.99 -44.84 95.88
CA LYS A 946 -50.92 -46.29 95.96
C LYS A 946 -50.12 -46.77 97.17
N LYS A 947 -48.95 -46.18 97.49
CA LYS A 947 -48.16 -46.52 98.69
C LYS A 947 -48.91 -46.26 100.00
N ASN A 948 -49.72 -45.20 100.05
CA ASN A 948 -50.59 -44.92 101.21
C ASN A 948 -51.70 -45.97 101.36
N LEU A 949 -52.25 -46.46 100.25
CA LEU A 949 -53.23 -47.55 100.24
C LEU A 949 -52.58 -48.92 100.53
N GLU A 950 -51.37 -49.18 100.01
CA GLU A 950 -50.58 -50.39 100.27
C GLU A 950 -50.13 -50.47 101.74
N ALA A 951 -49.89 -49.36 102.43
CA ALA A 951 -49.64 -49.35 103.87
C ALA A 951 -50.88 -49.80 104.67
N SER A 952 -52.08 -49.45 104.22
CA SER A 952 -53.35 -49.90 104.82
C SER A 952 -53.65 -51.37 104.50
N ILE A 953 -53.20 -51.87 103.35
CA ILE A 953 -53.35 -53.28 102.95
C ILE A 953 -52.29 -54.16 103.63
N LYS A 954 -51.07 -53.66 103.89
CA LYS A 954 -49.99 -54.38 104.60
C LYS A 954 -50.34 -54.72 106.06
N ASP A 955 -51.13 -53.88 106.72
CA ASP A 955 -51.60 -54.15 108.09
C ASP A 955 -52.69 -55.25 108.12
N LEU A 956 -53.45 -55.39 107.03
CA LEU A 956 -54.43 -56.46 106.82
C LEU A 956 -53.78 -57.76 106.29
N GLN A 957 -52.69 -57.66 105.51
CA GLN A 957 -51.91 -58.80 105.01
C GLN A 957 -51.03 -59.46 106.07
N ARG A 958 -50.54 -58.69 107.07
CA ARG A 958 -49.78 -59.26 108.20
C ARG A 958 -50.60 -60.21 109.08
N ARG A 959 -51.94 -60.15 109.01
CA ARG A 959 -52.88 -61.09 109.64
C ARG A 959 -53.24 -62.30 108.75
N LEU A 960 -52.92 -62.24 107.46
CA LEU A 960 -53.16 -63.31 106.48
C LEU A 960 -51.90 -64.17 106.28
N ASP A 961 -50.71 -63.54 106.40
CA ASP A 961 -49.40 -64.18 106.21
C ASP A 961 -49.00 -65.15 107.36
N GLU A 962 -49.69 -65.13 108.51
CA GLU A 962 -49.55 -66.16 109.56
C GLU A 962 -50.31 -67.47 109.23
N ALA A 963 -51.24 -67.42 108.27
CA ALA A 963 -52.02 -68.59 107.83
C ALA A 963 -51.47 -69.28 106.58
N GLU A 964 -50.63 -68.61 105.78
CA GLU A 964 -50.15 -69.13 104.49
C GLU A 964 -48.71 -69.69 104.52
N ALA A 965 -48.10 -69.78 105.72
CA ALA A 965 -46.80 -70.41 105.97
C ALA A 965 -46.76 -71.94 105.73
N VAL A 966 -47.77 -72.53 105.07
CA VAL A 966 -47.89 -73.99 104.85
C VAL A 966 -47.82 -74.39 103.36
N ALA A 967 -47.75 -73.48 102.39
CA ALA A 967 -47.80 -73.86 100.96
C ALA A 967 -46.56 -73.42 100.15
N MET A 968 -45.38 -73.86 100.58
CA MET A 968 -44.15 -73.79 99.79
C MET A 968 -44.19 -74.73 98.56
N LYS A 969 -44.11 -74.17 97.34
CA LYS A 969 -43.25 -74.61 96.19
C LYS A 969 -43.73 -74.04 94.85
N GLY A 970 -42.84 -73.39 94.07
CA GLY A 970 -43.19 -73.07 92.67
C GLY A 970 -42.23 -72.19 91.85
N GLY A 971 -40.92 -72.44 91.90
CA GLY A 971 -39.95 -71.81 90.98
C GLY A 971 -40.11 -72.28 89.53
N LYS A 972 -41.11 -71.74 88.81
CA LYS A 972 -41.42 -72.12 87.41
C LYS A 972 -41.65 -70.94 86.45
N ARG A 973 -41.30 -69.70 86.83
CA ARG A 973 -41.56 -68.48 86.01
C ARG A 973 -40.33 -67.77 85.42
N GLN A 974 -39.10 -68.14 85.81
CA GLN A 974 -37.89 -67.55 85.21
C GLN A 974 -37.39 -68.31 83.98
N LEU A 975 -37.73 -69.59 83.82
CA LEU A 975 -37.35 -70.38 82.64
C LEU A 975 -38.14 -69.96 81.37
N GLN A 976 -39.41 -69.59 81.51
CA GLN A 976 -40.27 -69.16 80.38
C GLN A 976 -39.85 -67.83 79.73
N LYS A 977 -39.11 -66.96 80.42
CA LYS A 977 -38.67 -65.66 79.87
C LYS A 977 -37.42 -65.75 79.00
N LEU A 978 -36.61 -66.79 79.16
CA LEU A 978 -35.42 -67.02 78.33
C LEU A 978 -35.76 -67.83 77.05
N GLU A 979 -36.73 -68.74 77.13
CA GLU A 979 -37.19 -69.52 75.96
C GLU A 979 -37.98 -68.69 74.94
N ALA A 980 -38.72 -67.66 75.37
CA ALA A 980 -39.43 -66.75 74.46
C ALA A 980 -38.47 -65.87 73.63
N ARG A 981 -37.35 -65.46 74.23
CA ARG A 981 -36.39 -64.54 73.60
C ARG A 981 -35.51 -65.22 72.54
N VAL A 982 -35.33 -66.54 72.64
CA VAL A 982 -34.65 -67.33 71.59
C VAL A 982 -35.56 -67.54 70.38
N ARG A 983 -36.88 -67.75 70.60
CA ARG A 983 -37.86 -67.87 69.49
C ARG A 983 -38.03 -66.59 68.67
N ASP A 984 -38.02 -65.43 69.32
CA ASP A 984 -38.17 -64.16 68.61
C ASP A 984 -36.94 -63.85 67.73
N LEU A 985 -35.72 -64.17 68.20
CA LEU A 985 -34.49 -64.01 67.43
C LEU A 985 -34.37 -65.02 66.27
N GLU A 986 -34.89 -66.24 66.41
CA GLU A 986 -34.97 -67.21 65.31
C GLU A 986 -36.01 -66.79 64.25
N SER A 987 -37.10 -66.14 64.64
CA SER A 987 -38.11 -65.59 63.72
C SER A 987 -37.61 -64.36 62.95
N GLU A 988 -36.78 -63.52 63.57
CA GLU A 988 -36.13 -62.37 62.91
C GLU A 988 -35.07 -62.82 61.89
N LEU A 989 -34.35 -63.91 62.19
CA LEU A 989 -33.37 -64.49 61.25
C LEU A 989 -34.05 -65.13 60.02
N ASP A 990 -35.18 -65.82 60.18
CA ASP A 990 -35.93 -66.43 59.06
C ASP A 990 -36.63 -65.36 58.19
N THR A 991 -37.08 -64.25 58.78
CA THR A 991 -37.64 -63.12 58.02
C THR A 991 -36.56 -62.35 57.25
N GLU A 992 -35.36 -62.21 57.80
CA GLU A 992 -34.25 -61.54 57.10
C GLU A 992 -33.63 -62.42 56.01
N GLN A 993 -33.62 -63.75 56.17
CA GLN A 993 -33.27 -64.70 55.11
C GLN A 993 -34.29 -64.69 53.95
N ARG A 994 -35.59 -64.50 54.22
CA ARG A 994 -36.61 -64.32 53.17
C ARG A 994 -36.47 -62.98 52.44
N ARG A 995 -36.18 -61.89 53.16
CA ARG A 995 -35.87 -60.58 52.55
C ARG A 995 -34.61 -60.63 51.69
N HIS A 996 -33.60 -61.41 52.08
CA HIS A 996 -32.40 -61.63 51.28
C HIS A 996 -32.68 -62.43 49.99
N GLN A 997 -33.56 -63.44 50.05
CA GLN A 997 -34.00 -64.16 48.85
C GLN A 997 -34.86 -63.31 47.92
N ASP A 998 -35.70 -62.43 48.45
CA ASP A 998 -36.54 -61.52 47.64
C ASP A 998 -35.72 -60.38 47.03
N THR A 999 -34.67 -59.89 47.71
CA THR A 999 -33.70 -58.96 47.11
C THR A 999 -32.87 -59.61 46.02
N LEU A 1000 -32.45 -60.87 46.15
CA LEU A 1000 -31.78 -61.62 45.07
C LEU A 1000 -32.68 -61.89 43.87
N LYS A 1001 -33.98 -62.15 44.09
CA LYS A 1001 -34.97 -62.27 43.00
C LYS A 1001 -35.26 -60.92 42.33
N ASN A 1002 -35.33 -59.83 43.09
CA ASN A 1002 -35.48 -58.49 42.56
C ASN A 1002 -34.22 -58.01 41.81
N LEU A 1003 -33.03 -58.40 42.26
CA LEU A 1003 -31.79 -58.12 41.54
C LEU A 1003 -31.77 -58.83 40.18
N ARG A 1004 -32.15 -60.12 40.12
CA ARG A 1004 -32.26 -60.86 38.84
C ARG A 1004 -33.39 -60.37 37.94
N LYS A 1005 -34.50 -59.89 38.51
CA LYS A 1005 -35.57 -59.20 37.77
C LYS A 1005 -35.09 -57.86 37.23
N ASN A 1006 -34.36 -57.08 38.03
CA ASN A 1006 -33.81 -55.80 37.61
C ASN A 1006 -32.68 -55.96 36.60
N GLU A 1007 -31.88 -57.02 36.66
CA GLU A 1007 -30.89 -57.36 35.61
C GLU A 1007 -31.55 -57.78 34.30
N ARG A 1008 -32.66 -58.54 34.34
CA ARG A 1008 -33.48 -58.82 33.15
C ARG A 1008 -34.14 -57.55 32.63
N ARG A 1009 -34.64 -56.68 33.52
CA ARG A 1009 -35.25 -55.39 33.18
C ARG A 1009 -34.21 -54.40 32.65
N LEU A 1010 -32.95 -54.47 33.07
CA LEU A 1010 -31.83 -53.69 32.53
C LEU A 1010 -31.44 -54.19 31.14
N LYS A 1011 -31.44 -55.51 30.89
CA LYS A 1011 -31.26 -56.06 29.54
C LYS A 1011 -32.43 -55.76 28.62
N GLU A 1012 -33.67 -55.81 29.12
CA GLU A 1012 -34.86 -55.39 28.39
C GLU A 1012 -34.84 -53.88 28.13
N LEU A 1013 -34.49 -53.02 29.10
CA LEU A 1013 -34.35 -51.57 28.93
C LEU A 1013 -33.18 -51.20 28.01
N SER A 1014 -32.10 -51.96 28.00
CA SER A 1014 -31.00 -51.79 27.04
C SER A 1014 -31.44 -52.18 25.62
N PHE A 1015 -32.19 -53.27 25.48
CA PHE A 1015 -32.76 -53.67 24.19
C PHE A 1015 -33.86 -52.69 23.74
N GLN A 1016 -34.63 -52.16 24.70
CA GLN A 1016 -35.64 -51.13 24.49
C GLN A 1016 -34.99 -49.81 24.09
N ALA A 1017 -33.84 -49.43 24.68
CA ALA A 1017 -33.09 -48.26 24.29
C ALA A 1017 -32.47 -48.40 22.88
N ASP A 1018 -32.01 -49.60 22.49
CA ASP A 1018 -31.56 -49.87 21.12
C ASP A 1018 -32.72 -49.90 20.11
N GLU A 1019 -33.87 -50.44 20.49
CA GLU A 1019 -35.12 -50.38 19.72
C GLU A 1019 -35.67 -48.96 19.62
N ASP A 1020 -35.61 -48.18 20.70
CA ASP A 1020 -36.09 -46.80 20.77
C ASP A 1020 -35.16 -45.88 20.02
N ARG A 1021 -33.85 -46.14 20.01
CA ARG A 1021 -32.90 -45.47 19.11
C ARG A 1021 -33.20 -45.76 17.64
N LYS A 1022 -33.51 -47.03 17.29
CA LYS A 1022 -33.95 -47.38 15.92
C LYS A 1022 -35.32 -46.79 15.58
N LYS A 1023 -36.22 -46.66 16.57
CA LYS A 1023 -37.50 -45.96 16.41
C LYS A 1023 -37.29 -44.47 16.29
N GLU A 1024 -36.30 -43.88 16.97
CA GLU A 1024 -35.95 -42.46 16.90
C GLU A 1024 -35.31 -42.13 15.55
N GLU A 1025 -34.46 -43.00 15.00
CA GLU A 1025 -33.97 -42.90 13.62
C GLU A 1025 -35.12 -43.01 12.60
N ARG A 1026 -36.06 -43.96 12.79
CA ARG A 1026 -37.29 -44.05 11.97
C ARG A 1026 -38.23 -42.87 12.19
N MET A 1027 -38.26 -42.30 13.39
CA MET A 1027 -39.08 -41.14 13.76
C MET A 1027 -38.46 -39.87 13.19
N GLN A 1028 -37.14 -39.78 13.08
CA GLN A 1028 -36.44 -38.72 12.35
C GLN A 1028 -36.72 -38.84 10.84
N GLU A 1029 -36.65 -40.03 10.23
CA GLU A 1029 -37.09 -40.22 8.84
C GLU A 1029 -38.59 -39.90 8.65
N MET A 1030 -39.43 -40.22 9.65
CA MET A 1030 -40.86 -39.91 9.60
C MET A 1030 -41.12 -38.41 9.83
N VAL A 1031 -40.33 -37.74 10.67
CA VAL A 1031 -40.35 -36.29 10.89
C VAL A 1031 -39.86 -35.57 9.64
N GLU A 1032 -38.84 -36.06 8.94
CA GLU A 1032 -38.42 -35.52 7.64
C GLU A 1032 -39.49 -35.73 6.57
N LYS A 1033 -40.12 -36.91 6.52
CA LYS A 1033 -41.28 -37.17 5.63
C LYS A 1033 -42.49 -36.32 6.00
N LEU A 1034 -42.73 -36.06 7.29
CA LEU A 1034 -43.80 -35.19 7.77
C LEU A 1034 -43.47 -33.71 7.53
N GLN A 1035 -42.22 -33.29 7.60
CA GLN A 1035 -41.78 -31.93 7.25
C GLN A 1035 -41.86 -31.70 5.74
N LEU A 1036 -41.54 -32.70 4.92
CA LEU A 1036 -41.78 -32.69 3.47
C LEU A 1036 -43.29 -32.65 3.16
N LYS A 1037 -44.11 -33.41 3.89
CA LYS A 1037 -45.57 -33.32 3.80
C LYS A 1037 -46.12 -31.98 4.29
N ILE A 1038 -45.56 -31.38 5.33
CA ILE A 1038 -45.94 -30.04 5.82
C ILE A 1038 -45.55 -28.99 4.78
N LYS A 1039 -44.41 -29.12 4.09
CA LYS A 1039 -44.07 -28.26 2.94
C LYS A 1039 -45.03 -28.45 1.77
N SER A 1040 -45.39 -29.69 1.46
CA SER A 1040 -46.41 -30.01 0.45
C SER A 1040 -47.78 -29.45 0.82
N TYR A 1041 -48.19 -29.58 2.08
CA TYR A 1041 -49.47 -29.08 2.57
C TYR A 1041 -49.47 -27.57 2.71
N LYS A 1042 -48.34 -26.93 3.06
CA LYS A 1042 -48.22 -25.47 2.98
C LYS A 1042 -48.38 -24.98 1.55
N ARG A 1043 -47.76 -25.65 0.59
CA ARG A 1043 -47.95 -25.33 -0.83
C ARG A 1043 -49.38 -25.59 -1.32
N GLN A 1044 -50.03 -26.67 -0.87
CA GLN A 1044 -51.44 -26.93 -1.18
C GLN A 1044 -52.39 -25.96 -0.47
N VAL A 1045 -52.04 -25.47 0.72
CA VAL A 1045 -52.78 -24.43 1.44
C VAL A 1045 -52.59 -23.10 0.72
N GLU A 1046 -51.39 -22.76 0.26
CA GLU A 1046 -51.14 -21.57 -0.56
C GLU A 1046 -51.91 -21.64 -1.89
N GLU A 1047 -51.87 -22.77 -2.61
CA GLU A 1047 -52.64 -22.98 -3.84
C GLU A 1047 -54.17 -22.98 -3.56
N ALA A 1048 -54.61 -23.50 -2.41
CA ALA A 1048 -56.02 -23.46 -1.99
C ALA A 1048 -56.45 -22.07 -1.50
N GLU A 1049 -55.57 -21.27 -0.89
CA GLU A 1049 -55.78 -19.87 -0.54
C GLU A 1049 -55.86 -19.00 -1.80
N GLU A 1050 -55.04 -19.30 -2.81
CA GLU A 1050 -55.12 -18.64 -4.12
C GLU A 1050 -56.44 -18.99 -4.82
N GLN A 1051 -56.85 -20.26 -4.80
CA GLN A 1051 -58.13 -20.70 -5.35
C GLN A 1051 -59.33 -20.17 -4.53
N ALA A 1052 -59.21 -20.08 -3.20
CA ALA A 1052 -60.21 -19.51 -2.31
C ALA A 1052 -60.34 -18.01 -2.53
N ASN A 1053 -59.24 -17.27 -2.74
CA ASN A 1053 -59.27 -15.85 -3.09
C ASN A 1053 -59.91 -15.62 -4.48
N VAL A 1054 -59.65 -16.48 -5.46
CA VAL A 1054 -60.34 -16.46 -6.76
C VAL A 1054 -61.84 -16.75 -6.59
N ASN A 1055 -62.21 -17.70 -5.75
CA ASN A 1055 -63.61 -18.01 -5.45
C ASN A 1055 -64.29 -16.93 -4.59
N LEU A 1056 -63.56 -16.25 -3.70
CA LEU A 1056 -64.05 -15.13 -2.91
C LEU A 1056 -64.30 -13.91 -3.81
N ALA A 1057 -63.45 -13.71 -4.82
CA ALA A 1057 -63.67 -12.69 -5.85
C ALA A 1057 -64.92 -13.01 -6.70
N LYS A 1058 -65.14 -14.28 -7.05
CA LYS A 1058 -66.39 -14.72 -7.71
C LYS A 1058 -67.60 -14.58 -6.79
N TRP A 1059 -67.47 -14.93 -5.51
CA TRP A 1059 -68.54 -14.83 -4.53
C TRP A 1059 -68.94 -13.36 -4.28
N ARG A 1060 -67.97 -12.45 -4.16
CA ARG A 1060 -68.21 -11.00 -4.08
C ARG A 1060 -68.95 -10.48 -5.32
N LYS A 1061 -68.63 -10.99 -6.51
CA LYS A 1061 -69.36 -10.66 -7.74
C LYS A 1061 -70.81 -11.15 -7.70
N THR A 1062 -71.05 -12.41 -7.30
CA THR A 1062 -72.42 -12.94 -7.14
C THR A 1062 -73.18 -12.34 -5.96
N GLN A 1063 -72.51 -11.88 -4.90
CA GLN A 1063 -73.14 -11.17 -3.79
C GLN A 1063 -73.60 -9.78 -4.25
N HIS A 1064 -72.79 -9.07 -5.04
CA HIS A 1064 -73.21 -7.81 -5.65
C HIS A 1064 -74.39 -8.04 -6.61
N ASP A 1065 -74.38 -9.11 -7.41
CA ASP A 1065 -75.51 -9.46 -8.29
C ASP A 1065 -76.79 -9.83 -7.48
N LEU A 1066 -76.63 -10.39 -6.28
CA LEU A 1066 -77.72 -10.73 -5.35
C LEU A 1066 -78.26 -9.49 -4.64
N GLU A 1067 -77.40 -8.58 -4.19
CA GLU A 1067 -77.77 -7.29 -3.60
C GLU A 1067 -78.53 -6.45 -4.63
N ASP A 1068 -78.07 -6.40 -5.89
CA ASP A 1068 -78.80 -5.76 -6.99
C ASP A 1068 -80.15 -6.44 -7.29
N ALA A 1069 -80.28 -7.73 -7.03
CA ALA A 1069 -81.54 -8.47 -7.18
C ALA A 1069 -82.49 -8.27 -5.97
N GLN A 1070 -81.92 -8.15 -4.77
CA GLN A 1070 -82.66 -7.85 -3.54
C GLN A 1070 -83.17 -6.41 -3.53
N GLU A 1071 -82.40 -5.42 -3.97
CA GLU A 1071 -82.91 -4.05 -4.14
C GLU A 1071 -84.06 -4.00 -5.16
N ARG A 1072 -84.00 -4.80 -6.23
CA ARG A 1072 -85.12 -4.96 -7.17
C ARG A 1072 -86.34 -5.64 -6.53
N ALA A 1073 -86.12 -6.64 -5.68
CA ALA A 1073 -87.19 -7.33 -4.97
C ALA A 1073 -87.83 -6.47 -3.86
N GLU A 1074 -87.05 -5.69 -3.12
CA GLU A 1074 -87.54 -4.75 -2.09
C GLU A 1074 -88.32 -3.60 -2.71
N MET A 1075 -87.92 -3.10 -3.89
CA MET A 1075 -88.74 -2.16 -4.64
C MET A 1075 -90.09 -2.77 -5.06
N ALA A 1076 -90.12 -4.06 -5.42
CA ALA A 1076 -91.36 -4.77 -5.74
C ALA A 1076 -92.22 -5.06 -4.49
N GLU A 1077 -91.61 -5.41 -3.36
CA GLU A 1077 -92.32 -5.62 -2.09
C GLU A 1077 -92.84 -4.32 -1.47
N SER A 1078 -92.12 -3.20 -1.60
CA SER A 1078 -92.62 -1.88 -1.17
C SER A 1078 -93.83 -1.44 -1.99
N ALA A 1079 -93.87 -1.79 -3.30
CA ALA A 1079 -95.05 -1.58 -4.13
C ALA A 1079 -96.25 -2.46 -3.69
N LEU A 1080 -96.01 -3.72 -3.30
CA LEU A 1080 -97.02 -4.65 -2.79
C LEU A 1080 -97.51 -4.30 -1.37
N GLY A 1081 -96.63 -3.79 -0.51
CA GLY A 1081 -96.96 -3.33 0.84
C GLY A 1081 -97.88 -2.11 0.83
N LYS A 1082 -97.66 -1.17 -0.11
CA LYS A 1082 -98.57 -0.03 -0.33
C LYS A 1082 -99.95 -0.45 -0.82
N MET A 1083 -100.05 -1.52 -1.61
CA MET A 1083 -101.35 -2.07 -2.06
C MET A 1083 -102.10 -2.83 -0.93
N ARG A 1084 -101.39 -3.47 0.01
CA ARG A 1084 -102.00 -4.20 1.13
C ARG A 1084 -102.45 -3.30 2.29
N ALA A 1085 -101.82 -2.15 2.48
CA ALA A 1085 -102.18 -1.18 3.53
C ALA A 1085 -103.51 -0.44 3.28
N GLN A 1086 -104.14 -0.56 2.10
CA GLN A 1086 -105.43 0.08 1.80
C GLN A 1086 -106.67 -0.77 2.10
N HIS A 1087 -106.55 -2.04 2.50
CA HIS A 1087 -107.72 -2.95 2.54
C HIS A 1087 -108.19 -3.45 3.92
N ARG A 1088 -107.65 -2.96 5.05
CA ARG A 1088 -108.15 -3.36 6.38
C ARG A 1088 -108.23 -2.20 7.38
N SER A 1089 -109.33 -1.47 7.32
CA SER A 1089 -109.86 -0.64 8.40
C SER A 1089 -111.23 -1.15 8.87
N ALA A 1090 -111.22 -1.81 10.04
CA ALA A 1090 -112.23 -1.79 11.13
C ALA A 1090 -113.61 -2.51 10.98
N PRO A 1091 -114.36 -2.78 12.09
CA PRO A 1091 -114.00 -3.30 13.44
C PRO A 1091 -115.06 -4.26 14.07
N SER A 1092 -114.80 -4.88 15.24
CA SER A 1092 -115.81 -5.07 16.33
C SER A 1092 -115.29 -5.68 17.66
N LYS A 1093 -115.43 -4.86 18.71
CA LYS A 1093 -115.70 -5.05 20.17
C LYS A 1093 -115.76 -6.46 20.82
N GLY A 1094 -115.08 -6.60 21.98
CA GLY A 1094 -115.68 -6.32 23.30
C GLY A 1094 -115.42 -7.31 24.47
N GLY A 1095 -114.99 -6.80 25.64
CA GLY A 1095 -115.42 -7.33 26.96
C GLY A 1095 -114.42 -7.38 28.13
N LYS A 1096 -114.31 -6.27 28.89
CA LYS A 1096 -114.17 -6.04 30.37
C LYS A 1096 -113.34 -7.05 31.21
N GLN A 1097 -112.40 -6.65 32.07
CA GLN A 1097 -112.38 -5.54 33.04
C GLN A 1097 -110.97 -4.94 33.17
#